data_AF-W6L843-F1
#
_entry.id   AF-W6L843-F1
#
_cell.length_a   1.000
_cell.length_b   1.000
_cell.length_c   1.000
_cell.angle_alpha   90.00
_cell.angle_beta   90.00
_cell.angle_gamma   90.00
#
_symmetry.space_group_name_H-M   'P 1'
#
loop_
_entity.id
_entity.type
_entity.pdbx_description
1 polymer ?
#
loop_
_entity_poly.entity_id
_entity_poly.type
_entity_poly.pdbx_seq_one_letter_code
_entity_poly.pdbx_strand_id
1 'polypeptide(L)'
;MSHGTSTMFGFPVRGLTGEESLGGCEWAVDAFIIPFFAHTCPAKARALLQFRIHTLYQAKATAREADLPRGALYALRMPPRAGHPFPAYFPFQNAVIAYAMRQFVLASGDRSILTQGGAEVVLASALVWLEWGVWERGGFHLRGVLGADCYGGIQHDHLFTNLIAREQLRWVGEIARELRAARPELWRDLLDRCEATEDDIAAMERAAAKMVIVYDAENRIHPVDHTFPTKNRWTLSDLTLRDDRGPLIERFHPYLIYRHQVCHIPDVLLAMMLLPDCFSAEEMRADFDFYEAITAPDSYLQGFIKGVLAARLRLGEKAMGYFRQALLLDLDDAMGDTEGGLHCANMAGAWWVLAMGFAGAKITPEALHVDPELPAGCQGYAIHLRHAGGLVRVDVRPRIATYTLLEAPAGTSGLCLLHGGHRHVHLTTAEPQKVRLGRELCVFDFDCVVFEVDSILVGIQDVHYAAWKGALEEYFAEIAMPEFVLTKELFLAYLRHNRPMNGLAELFKRFNRPFALPSGQTSSEKGTIFSHLFSRKLQKFRQIIQEQTLQLREGAIPLLTNLRASGIMVGAVTDSKNGRWIINELPQLQALFDHFIDGVDGENLGWCYRPEMDYFRCCAKSMDCACSRAVIVMDSSDGYSKSCVEQFCMVIDVSVNQEAQQFRIPCVNINDFSDLTTELINEYISNETLQNYRRSRRIVKP
;
A
#
# COMPACT_ATOMS: atom_id res chain seq x y z
N MET A 1 -28.49 -38.72 -34.80
CA MET A 1 -29.36 -37.52 -34.80
C MET A 1 -30.25 -37.64 -33.57
N SER A 2 -30.38 -36.72 -32.63
CA SER A 2 -29.83 -35.39 -32.37
C SER A 2 -30.32 -35.04 -30.96
N HIS A 3 -29.47 -34.57 -30.05
CA HIS A 3 -29.81 -33.57 -29.02
C HIS A 3 -28.51 -32.96 -28.44
N GLY A 4 -28.03 -31.92 -29.12
CA GLY A 4 -27.38 -30.74 -28.54
C GLY A 4 -26.19 -30.92 -27.60
N THR A 5 -25.06 -31.46 -28.05
CA THR A 5 -23.78 -31.11 -27.43
C THR A 5 -23.36 -29.74 -27.96
N SER A 6 -23.67 -28.68 -27.21
CA SER A 6 -22.95 -27.41 -27.36
C SER A 6 -21.47 -27.72 -27.16
N THR A 7 -20.70 -27.77 -28.25
CA THR A 7 -19.26 -27.91 -28.18
C THR A 7 -18.74 -26.57 -27.66
N MET A 8 -18.54 -26.49 -26.35
CA MET A 8 -17.94 -25.31 -25.75
C MET A 8 -16.43 -25.40 -25.88
N PHE A 9 -15.87 -24.42 -26.57
CA PHE A 9 -14.44 -24.27 -26.78
C PHE A 9 -13.88 -23.26 -25.76
N GLY A 10 -12.67 -23.52 -25.27
CA GLY A 10 -11.94 -22.53 -24.48
C GLY A 10 -11.42 -21.38 -25.34
N PHE A 11 -10.69 -20.44 -24.72
CA PHE A 11 -10.06 -19.32 -25.43
C PHE A 11 -8.58 -19.61 -25.68
N PRO A 12 -8.12 -19.72 -26.94
CA PRO A 12 -6.70 -19.91 -27.23
C PRO A 12 -5.85 -18.71 -26.78
N VAL A 13 -4.71 -18.95 -26.15
CA VAL A 13 -3.84 -17.87 -25.63
C VAL A 13 -3.30 -16.94 -26.73
N ARG A 14 -3.12 -17.48 -27.95
CA ARG A 14 -2.74 -16.76 -29.18
C ARG A 14 -3.95 -16.36 -30.05
N GLY A 15 -5.17 -16.52 -29.54
CA GLY A 15 -6.40 -16.41 -30.35
C GLY A 15 -6.43 -17.42 -31.51
N LEU A 16 -7.21 -17.11 -32.55
CA LEU A 16 -7.22 -17.86 -33.81
C LEU A 16 -6.43 -17.10 -34.87
N THR A 17 -5.22 -16.66 -34.51
CA THR A 17 -4.42 -15.72 -35.31
C THR A 17 -3.07 -16.26 -35.74
N GLY A 18 -2.71 -17.46 -35.30
CA GLY A 18 -1.50 -18.16 -35.70
C GLY A 18 -1.49 -19.61 -35.22
N GLU A 19 -0.42 -20.33 -35.54
CA GLU A 19 -0.28 -21.76 -35.21
C GLU A 19 0.46 -21.99 -33.89
N GLU A 20 1.12 -20.96 -33.35
CA GLU A 20 1.80 -21.09 -32.07
C GLU A 20 0.80 -21.40 -30.96
N SER A 21 1.23 -22.22 -30.01
CA SER A 21 0.39 -22.81 -28.99
C SER A 21 -0.77 -23.70 -29.50
N LEU A 22 -0.91 -23.96 -30.80
CA LEU A 22 -1.84 -24.95 -31.39
C LEU A 22 -3.28 -24.82 -30.87
N GLY A 23 -3.78 -23.60 -30.69
CA GLY A 23 -5.12 -23.35 -30.15
C GLY A 23 -5.25 -23.60 -28.64
N GLY A 24 -4.13 -23.76 -27.93
CA GLY A 24 -4.09 -24.10 -26.51
C GLY A 24 -4.63 -23.00 -25.60
N CYS A 25 -5.41 -23.39 -24.60
CA CYS A 25 -5.89 -22.50 -23.55
C CYS A 25 -4.93 -22.58 -22.35
N GLU A 26 -4.54 -21.44 -21.79
CA GLU A 26 -3.57 -21.35 -20.68
C GLU A 26 -4.13 -20.54 -19.50
N TRP A 27 -3.49 -20.64 -18.34
CA TRP A 27 -3.90 -19.97 -17.10
C TRP A 27 -4.10 -18.45 -17.23
N ALA A 28 -3.35 -17.79 -18.11
CA ALA A 28 -3.44 -16.36 -18.36
C ALA A 28 -4.84 -15.93 -18.87
N VAL A 29 -5.57 -16.85 -19.52
CA VAL A 29 -6.96 -16.63 -19.92
C VAL A 29 -7.83 -16.45 -18.70
N ASP A 30 -7.72 -17.36 -17.73
CA ASP A 30 -8.51 -17.32 -16.51
C ASP A 30 -8.10 -16.12 -15.64
N ALA A 31 -6.80 -15.85 -15.51
CA ALA A 31 -6.29 -14.76 -14.69
C ALA A 31 -6.65 -13.35 -15.21
N PHE A 32 -6.61 -13.12 -16.53
CA PHE A 32 -6.67 -11.77 -17.09
C PHE A 32 -7.83 -11.54 -18.06
N ILE A 33 -8.10 -12.50 -18.95
CA ILE A 33 -9.13 -12.35 -20.01
C ILE A 33 -10.53 -12.52 -19.43
N ILE A 34 -10.77 -13.52 -18.59
CA ILE A 34 -12.08 -13.72 -17.95
C ILE A 34 -12.48 -12.51 -17.11
N PRO A 35 -11.64 -11.97 -16.20
CA PRO A 35 -11.98 -10.75 -15.48
C PRO A 35 -12.18 -9.55 -16.39
N PHE A 36 -11.38 -9.37 -17.45
CA PHE A 36 -11.62 -8.32 -18.45
C PHE A 36 -13.03 -8.43 -19.05
N PHE A 37 -13.45 -9.62 -19.47
CA PHE A 37 -14.80 -9.84 -19.97
C PHE A 37 -15.87 -9.73 -18.89
N ALA A 38 -15.57 -10.04 -17.63
CA ALA A 38 -16.54 -9.87 -16.54
C ALA A 38 -16.98 -8.41 -16.39
N HIS A 39 -16.10 -7.45 -16.70
CA HIS A 39 -16.43 -6.03 -16.74
C HIS A 39 -17.10 -5.63 -18.07
N THR A 40 -16.52 -6.04 -19.19
CA THR A 40 -16.86 -5.50 -20.52
C THR A 40 -17.94 -6.28 -21.25
N CYS A 41 -18.01 -7.60 -21.07
CA CYS A 41 -18.96 -8.49 -21.73
C CYS A 41 -19.21 -9.76 -20.87
N PRO A 42 -20.03 -9.67 -19.80
CA PRO A 42 -20.21 -10.77 -18.84
C PRO A 42 -20.64 -12.10 -19.48
N ALA A 43 -21.41 -12.05 -20.58
CA ALA A 43 -21.82 -13.26 -21.30
C ALA A 43 -20.62 -14.07 -21.83
N LYS A 44 -19.55 -13.40 -22.30
CA LYS A 44 -18.32 -14.07 -22.75
C LYS A 44 -17.55 -14.67 -21.58
N ALA A 45 -17.40 -13.92 -20.48
CA ALA A 45 -16.77 -14.43 -19.26
C ALA A 45 -17.51 -15.68 -18.73
N ARG A 46 -18.84 -15.63 -18.72
CA ARG A 46 -19.68 -16.76 -18.33
C ARG A 46 -19.44 -17.98 -19.20
N ALA A 47 -19.41 -17.82 -20.54
CA ALA A 47 -19.17 -18.94 -21.45
C ALA A 47 -17.79 -19.61 -21.22
N LEU A 48 -16.75 -18.80 -20.96
CA LEU A 48 -15.41 -19.32 -20.64
C LEU A 48 -15.37 -20.06 -19.29
N LEU A 49 -16.09 -19.58 -18.28
CA LEU A 49 -16.21 -20.29 -17.00
C LEU A 49 -17.06 -21.56 -17.14
N GLN A 50 -18.09 -21.54 -17.98
CA GLN A 50 -18.85 -22.74 -18.30
C GLN A 50 -17.98 -23.80 -18.97
N PHE A 51 -17.02 -23.43 -19.83
CA PHE A 51 -16.03 -24.39 -20.36
C PHE A 51 -15.25 -25.09 -19.23
N ARG A 52 -14.85 -24.38 -18.16
CA ARG A 52 -14.24 -25.00 -16.97
C ARG A 52 -15.20 -25.97 -16.28
N ILE A 53 -16.45 -25.56 -16.04
CA ILE A 53 -17.48 -26.45 -15.47
C ILE A 53 -17.65 -27.73 -16.30
N HIS A 54 -17.70 -27.61 -17.63
CA HIS A 54 -17.88 -28.75 -18.53
C HIS A 54 -16.65 -29.67 -18.59
N THR A 55 -15.46 -29.17 -18.25
CA THR A 55 -14.20 -29.94 -18.26
C THR A 55 -13.79 -30.43 -16.88
N LEU A 56 -14.62 -30.24 -15.84
CA LEU A 56 -14.35 -30.71 -14.48
C LEU A 56 -14.10 -32.22 -14.40
N TYR A 57 -14.80 -33.03 -15.19
CA TYR A 57 -14.58 -34.48 -15.19
C TYR A 57 -13.18 -34.86 -15.69
N GLN A 58 -12.60 -34.10 -16.62
CA GLN A 58 -11.23 -34.28 -17.10
C GLN A 58 -10.23 -33.88 -16.01
N ALA A 59 -10.52 -32.81 -15.26
CA ALA A 59 -9.70 -32.40 -14.12
C ALA A 59 -9.75 -33.42 -12.97
N LYS A 60 -10.91 -34.07 -12.72
CA LYS A 60 -11.02 -35.19 -11.77
C LYS A 60 -10.23 -36.41 -12.24
N ALA A 61 -10.28 -36.75 -13.53
CA ALA A 61 -9.46 -37.82 -14.09
C ALA A 61 -7.96 -37.52 -13.97
N THR A 62 -7.57 -36.29 -14.26
CA THR A 62 -6.19 -35.79 -14.10
C THR A 62 -5.70 -35.91 -12.66
N ALA A 63 -6.54 -35.56 -11.67
CA ALA A 63 -6.18 -35.71 -10.27
C ALA A 63 -5.85 -37.18 -9.92
N ARG A 64 -6.65 -38.13 -10.44
CA ARG A 64 -6.39 -39.57 -10.26
C ARG A 64 -5.10 -40.03 -10.94
N GLU A 65 -4.78 -39.50 -12.13
CA GLU A 65 -3.50 -39.76 -12.81
C GLU A 65 -2.30 -39.21 -12.03
N ALA A 66 -2.51 -38.17 -11.23
CA ALA A 66 -1.53 -37.60 -10.30
C ALA A 66 -1.55 -38.28 -8.91
N ASP A 67 -2.11 -39.48 -8.80
CA ASP A 67 -2.24 -40.27 -7.57
C ASP A 67 -2.95 -39.54 -6.40
N LEU A 68 -3.81 -38.56 -6.70
CA LEU A 68 -4.67 -37.93 -5.70
C LEU A 68 -5.88 -38.83 -5.42
N PRO A 69 -6.20 -39.09 -4.13
CA PRO A 69 -7.35 -39.92 -3.76
C PRO A 69 -8.69 -39.29 -4.16
N ARG A 70 -8.75 -37.95 -4.18
CA ARG A 70 -9.92 -37.15 -4.51
C ARG A 70 -9.53 -35.75 -4.97
N GLY A 71 -10.50 -35.01 -5.50
CA GLY A 71 -10.33 -33.64 -5.97
C GLY A 71 -10.23 -33.52 -7.50
N ALA A 72 -9.88 -32.33 -7.97
CA ALA A 72 -9.77 -32.02 -9.40
C ALA A 72 -8.53 -31.18 -9.67
N LEU A 73 -7.78 -31.51 -10.72
CA LEU A 73 -6.56 -30.83 -11.11
C LEU A 73 -6.68 -30.37 -12.58
N TYR A 74 -6.83 -29.08 -12.80
CA TYR A 74 -6.88 -28.53 -14.16
C TYR A 74 -5.47 -28.47 -14.74
N ALA A 75 -5.33 -28.88 -16.01
CA ALA A 75 -4.09 -28.72 -16.74
C ALA A 75 -3.74 -27.25 -16.93
N LEU A 76 -2.45 -26.93 -16.85
CA LEU A 76 -1.92 -25.60 -17.13
C LEU A 76 -2.28 -25.16 -18.56
N ARG A 77 -2.25 -26.13 -19.47
CA ARG A 77 -2.56 -25.97 -20.88
C ARG A 77 -3.51 -27.06 -21.37
N MET A 78 -4.49 -26.68 -22.17
CA MET A 78 -5.45 -27.59 -22.80
C MET A 78 -5.47 -27.43 -24.33
N PRO A 79 -5.19 -28.47 -25.13
CA PRO A 79 -4.74 -29.82 -24.72
C PRO A 79 -3.27 -29.85 -24.25
N PRO A 80 -2.83 -30.88 -23.50
CA PRO A 80 -1.43 -31.07 -23.13
C PRO A 80 -0.52 -31.17 -24.37
N ARG A 81 0.69 -30.58 -24.32
CA ARG A 81 1.69 -30.67 -25.40
C ARG A 81 2.71 -31.79 -25.10
N ALA A 82 2.83 -32.75 -26.02
CA ALA A 82 3.85 -33.79 -25.92
C ALA A 82 5.28 -33.18 -25.99
N GLY A 83 6.18 -33.63 -25.12
CA GLY A 83 7.59 -33.23 -25.12
C GLY A 83 7.92 -31.89 -24.44
N HIS A 84 6.97 -31.27 -23.73
CA HIS A 84 7.25 -30.07 -22.93
C HIS A 84 7.98 -30.43 -21.63
N PRO A 85 9.01 -29.65 -21.21
CA PRO A 85 9.86 -30.02 -20.05
C PRO A 85 9.18 -29.83 -18.69
N PHE A 86 8.06 -29.12 -18.65
CA PHE A 86 7.31 -28.85 -17.43
C PHE A 86 6.14 -29.83 -17.24
N PRO A 87 5.80 -30.21 -15.99
CA PRO A 87 4.62 -31.01 -15.69
C PRO A 87 3.37 -30.41 -16.35
N ALA A 88 2.47 -31.25 -16.86
CA ALA A 88 1.23 -30.79 -17.48
C ALA A 88 0.27 -30.08 -16.49
N TYR A 89 0.55 -30.18 -15.19
CA TYR A 89 -0.35 -29.77 -14.11
C TYR A 89 0.38 -28.93 -13.06
N PHE A 90 -0.14 -27.74 -12.80
CA PHE A 90 0.28 -26.90 -11.69
C PHE A 90 -0.94 -26.49 -10.87
N PRO A 91 -0.96 -26.76 -9.56
CA PRO A 91 -2.17 -26.60 -8.77
C PRO A 91 -2.61 -25.15 -8.62
N PHE A 92 -1.72 -24.17 -8.81
CA PHE A 92 -2.12 -22.75 -8.80
C PHE A 92 -3.20 -22.46 -9.84
N GLN A 93 -3.25 -23.20 -10.96
CA GLN A 93 -4.28 -23.06 -11.99
C GLN A 93 -5.70 -23.27 -11.43
N ASN A 94 -5.87 -24.21 -10.49
CA ASN A 94 -7.15 -24.42 -9.81
C ASN A 94 -7.62 -23.15 -9.09
N ALA A 95 -6.70 -22.53 -8.36
CA ALA A 95 -6.97 -21.32 -7.61
C ALA A 95 -7.17 -20.09 -8.52
N VAL A 96 -6.48 -20.02 -9.66
CA VAL A 96 -6.71 -18.98 -10.68
C VAL A 96 -8.10 -19.12 -11.31
N ILE A 97 -8.57 -20.34 -11.61
CA ILE A 97 -9.95 -20.56 -12.08
C ILE A 97 -10.96 -20.13 -11.01
N ALA A 98 -10.72 -20.45 -9.74
CA ALA A 98 -11.56 -20.00 -8.65
C ALA A 98 -11.56 -18.46 -8.52
N TYR A 99 -10.39 -17.82 -8.64
CA TYR A 99 -10.28 -16.36 -8.69
C TYR A 99 -11.09 -15.76 -9.84
N ALA A 100 -10.96 -16.29 -11.06
CA ALA A 100 -11.69 -15.84 -12.24
C ALA A 100 -13.21 -15.92 -12.03
N MET A 101 -13.69 -17.01 -11.43
CA MET A 101 -15.11 -17.20 -11.13
C MET A 101 -15.61 -16.25 -10.05
N ARG A 102 -14.78 -15.97 -9.03
CA ARG A 102 -15.08 -14.96 -8.00
C ARG A 102 -15.16 -13.56 -8.61
N GLN A 103 -14.19 -13.18 -9.44
CA GLN A 103 -14.21 -11.89 -10.16
C GLN A 103 -15.44 -11.75 -11.05
N PHE A 104 -15.83 -12.83 -11.76
CA PHE A 104 -17.07 -12.84 -12.54
C PHE A 104 -18.30 -12.60 -11.68
N VAL A 105 -18.44 -13.29 -10.55
CA VAL A 105 -19.58 -13.11 -9.63
C VAL A 105 -19.61 -11.69 -9.06
N LEU A 106 -18.47 -11.15 -8.65
CA LEU A 106 -18.36 -9.80 -8.09
C LEU A 106 -18.70 -8.71 -9.12
N ALA A 107 -18.20 -8.83 -10.34
CA ALA A 107 -18.44 -7.86 -11.40
C ALA A 107 -19.87 -7.96 -11.94
N SER A 108 -20.31 -9.16 -12.34
CA SER A 108 -21.61 -9.36 -13.00
C SER A 108 -22.81 -9.45 -12.05
N GLY A 109 -22.59 -9.75 -10.77
CA GLY A 109 -23.66 -10.10 -9.83
C GLY A 109 -24.29 -11.48 -10.09
N ASP A 110 -23.87 -12.20 -11.12
CA ASP A 110 -24.49 -13.44 -11.56
C ASP A 110 -24.01 -14.65 -10.75
N ARG A 111 -24.63 -14.84 -9.59
CA ARG A 111 -24.37 -15.99 -8.70
C ARG A 111 -24.90 -17.31 -9.23
N SER A 112 -25.75 -17.31 -10.27
CA SER A 112 -26.35 -18.55 -10.80
C SER A 112 -25.30 -19.53 -11.35
N ILE A 113 -24.12 -19.03 -11.72
CA ILE A 113 -23.02 -19.87 -12.18
C ILE A 113 -22.55 -20.88 -11.11
N LEU A 114 -22.66 -20.51 -9.83
CA LEU A 114 -22.25 -21.37 -8.72
C LEU A 114 -23.12 -22.62 -8.62
N THR A 115 -24.44 -22.46 -8.71
CA THR A 115 -25.39 -23.60 -8.66
C THR A 115 -25.39 -24.42 -9.96
N GLN A 116 -24.90 -23.86 -11.08
CA GLN A 116 -24.74 -24.57 -12.35
C GLN A 116 -23.45 -25.40 -12.45
N GLY A 117 -22.73 -25.60 -11.35
CA GLY A 117 -21.51 -26.40 -11.29
C GLY A 117 -20.25 -25.60 -10.95
N GLY A 118 -20.33 -24.26 -10.90
CA GLY A 118 -19.21 -23.43 -10.48
C GLY A 118 -18.75 -23.74 -9.05
N ALA A 119 -19.68 -23.98 -8.13
CA ALA A 119 -19.33 -24.36 -6.76
C ALA A 119 -18.62 -25.72 -6.70
N GLU A 120 -18.98 -26.66 -7.59
CA GLU A 120 -18.32 -27.97 -7.71
C GLU A 120 -16.88 -27.82 -8.20
N VAL A 121 -16.65 -26.96 -9.20
CA VAL A 121 -15.29 -26.63 -9.67
C VAL A 121 -14.44 -26.06 -8.55
N VAL A 122 -14.96 -25.07 -7.82
CA VAL A 122 -14.20 -24.36 -6.77
C VAL A 122 -13.87 -25.30 -5.60
N LEU A 123 -14.84 -26.10 -5.15
CA LEU A 123 -14.64 -27.04 -4.04
C LEU A 123 -13.78 -28.23 -4.42
N ALA A 124 -14.10 -28.94 -5.51
CA ALA A 124 -13.35 -30.14 -5.91
C ALA A 124 -11.87 -29.82 -6.19
N SER A 125 -11.60 -28.65 -6.78
CA SER A 125 -10.23 -28.24 -7.05
C SER A 125 -9.47 -27.72 -5.83
N ALA A 126 -10.18 -27.30 -4.78
CA ALA A 126 -9.58 -26.89 -3.51
C ALA A 126 -9.14 -28.08 -2.63
N LEU A 127 -9.74 -29.26 -2.80
CA LEU A 127 -9.36 -30.48 -2.06
C LEU A 127 -7.89 -30.83 -2.27
N VAL A 128 -7.33 -30.54 -3.46
CA VAL A 128 -5.91 -30.76 -3.77
C VAL A 128 -4.99 -30.11 -2.74
N TRP A 129 -5.36 -28.93 -2.23
CA TRP A 129 -4.57 -28.23 -1.22
C TRP A 129 -4.50 -28.99 0.09
N LEU A 130 -5.58 -29.68 0.50
CA LEU A 130 -5.58 -30.50 1.71
C LEU A 130 -4.75 -31.77 1.56
N GLU A 131 -4.75 -32.38 0.37
CA GLU A 131 -3.99 -33.60 0.10
C GLU A 131 -2.47 -33.33 -0.02
N TRP A 132 -2.07 -32.17 -0.57
CA TRP A 132 -0.65 -31.81 -0.76
C TRP A 132 -0.07 -30.91 0.33
N GLY A 133 -0.91 -30.23 1.10
CA GLY A 133 -0.46 -29.32 2.14
C GLY A 133 0.03 -30.03 3.39
N VAL A 134 1.04 -29.44 4.04
CA VAL A 134 1.70 -30.01 5.21
C VAL A 134 1.61 -29.06 6.39
N TRP A 135 1.22 -29.58 7.55
CA TRP A 135 1.24 -28.85 8.80
C TRP A 135 2.63 -28.92 9.45
N GLU A 136 3.26 -27.78 9.67
CA GLU A 136 4.56 -27.68 10.34
C GLU A 136 4.55 -26.46 11.28
N ARG A 137 4.97 -26.64 12.54
CA ARG A 137 5.08 -25.57 13.55
C ARG A 137 3.83 -24.67 13.68
N GLY A 138 2.65 -25.25 13.46
CA GLY A 138 1.36 -24.54 13.51
C GLY A 138 1.01 -23.71 12.27
N GLY A 139 1.85 -23.74 11.24
CA GLY A 139 1.59 -23.20 9.90
C GLY A 139 1.18 -24.29 8.91
N PHE A 140 0.46 -23.89 7.87
CA PHE A 140 0.10 -24.73 6.74
C PHE A 140 0.97 -24.37 5.53
N HIS A 141 1.72 -25.33 5.03
CA HIS A 141 2.74 -25.14 4.00
C HIS A 141 2.34 -25.86 2.71
N LEU A 142 2.63 -25.24 1.57
CA LEU A 142 2.56 -25.90 0.27
C LEU A 142 3.98 -26.15 -0.22
N ARG A 143 4.35 -27.43 -0.32
CA ARG A 143 5.71 -27.86 -0.66
C ARG A 143 5.71 -28.52 -2.03
N GLY A 144 6.79 -28.33 -2.79
CA GLY A 144 6.95 -29.02 -4.07
C GLY A 144 6.04 -28.44 -5.17
N VAL A 145 5.70 -27.16 -5.04
CA VAL A 145 4.81 -26.45 -5.97
C VAL A 145 5.61 -25.60 -6.94
N LEU A 146 4.98 -25.14 -8.01
CA LEU A 146 5.53 -24.12 -8.90
C LEU A 146 4.62 -22.90 -8.90
N GLY A 147 5.22 -21.75 -9.20
CA GLY A 147 4.54 -20.50 -9.53
C GLY A 147 4.09 -20.42 -10.98
N ALA A 148 3.64 -19.23 -11.38
CA ALA A 148 3.47 -18.92 -12.79
C ALA A 148 4.83 -18.68 -13.46
N ASP A 149 5.83 -18.23 -12.70
CA ASP A 149 7.22 -18.14 -13.11
C ASP A 149 7.91 -19.50 -13.09
N CYS A 150 8.22 -19.99 -14.29
CA CYS A 150 8.86 -21.28 -14.48
C CYS A 150 10.38 -21.24 -14.17
N TYR A 151 10.98 -20.05 -14.00
CA TYR A 151 12.42 -19.90 -13.71
C TYR A 151 12.77 -20.25 -12.26
N GLY A 152 11.76 -20.45 -11.40
CA GLY A 152 11.95 -20.91 -10.03
C GLY A 152 12.27 -22.40 -9.88
N GLY A 153 11.90 -23.23 -10.86
CA GLY A 153 11.87 -24.69 -10.70
C GLY A 153 10.83 -25.11 -9.66
N ILE A 154 11.05 -26.24 -8.98
CA ILE A 154 10.20 -26.71 -7.86
C ILE A 154 10.52 -25.90 -6.60
N GLN A 155 9.48 -25.37 -5.95
CA GLN A 155 9.58 -24.42 -4.84
C GLN A 155 8.76 -24.86 -3.63
N HIS A 156 9.03 -24.23 -2.48
CA HIS A 156 8.27 -24.43 -1.25
C HIS A 156 7.81 -23.09 -0.69
N ASP A 157 6.55 -23.03 -0.27
CA ASP A 157 5.85 -21.82 0.16
C ASP A 157 5.95 -20.69 -0.88
N HIS A 158 5.68 -21.05 -2.13
CA HIS A 158 5.70 -20.10 -3.24
C HIS A 158 4.64 -19.01 -3.02
N LEU A 159 5.06 -17.74 -2.99
CA LEU A 159 4.23 -16.62 -2.53
C LEU A 159 2.89 -16.54 -3.28
N PHE A 160 2.94 -16.47 -4.60
CA PHE A 160 1.75 -16.34 -5.43
C PHE A 160 0.81 -17.54 -5.23
N THR A 161 1.36 -18.76 -5.22
CA THR A 161 0.60 -20.01 -5.09
C THR A 161 -0.09 -20.09 -3.74
N ASN A 162 0.63 -19.79 -2.65
CA ASN A 162 0.06 -19.80 -1.30
C ASN A 162 -1.04 -18.75 -1.13
N LEU A 163 -0.84 -17.53 -1.66
CA LEU A 163 -1.83 -16.46 -1.55
C LEU A 163 -3.11 -16.80 -2.34
N ILE A 164 -2.98 -17.23 -3.59
CA ILE A 164 -4.16 -17.53 -4.42
C ILE A 164 -4.90 -18.79 -3.91
N ALA A 165 -4.17 -19.80 -3.42
CA ALA A 165 -4.76 -20.98 -2.77
C ALA A 165 -5.51 -20.59 -1.48
N ARG A 166 -4.93 -19.71 -0.66
CA ARG A 166 -5.59 -19.18 0.54
C ARG A 166 -6.90 -18.50 0.21
N GLU A 167 -6.94 -17.67 -0.84
CA GLU A 167 -8.17 -16.99 -1.27
C GLU A 167 -9.21 -17.96 -1.83
N GLN A 168 -8.80 -19.01 -2.56
CA GLN A 168 -9.71 -20.09 -2.95
C GLN A 168 -10.34 -20.77 -1.73
N LEU A 169 -9.52 -21.16 -0.74
CA LEU A 169 -9.99 -21.85 0.47
C LEU A 169 -10.95 -20.97 1.31
N ARG A 170 -10.64 -19.66 1.44
CA ARG A 170 -11.55 -18.69 2.07
C ARG A 170 -12.89 -18.61 1.35
N TRP A 171 -12.86 -18.57 0.02
CA TRP A 171 -14.07 -18.47 -0.77
C TRP A 171 -14.91 -19.76 -0.73
N VAL A 172 -14.29 -20.94 -0.61
CA VAL A 172 -15.01 -22.18 -0.32
C VAL A 172 -15.80 -22.06 0.99
N GLY A 173 -15.19 -21.53 2.06
CA GLY A 173 -15.87 -21.29 3.33
C GLY A 173 -17.02 -20.28 3.24
N GLU A 174 -16.88 -19.24 2.41
CA GLU A 174 -17.98 -18.30 2.08
C GLU A 174 -19.14 -19.02 1.38
N ILE A 175 -18.86 -19.77 0.30
CA ILE A 175 -19.86 -20.55 -0.45
C ILE A 175 -20.57 -21.55 0.47
N ALA A 176 -19.82 -22.26 1.33
CA ALA A 176 -20.37 -23.22 2.27
C ALA A 176 -21.35 -22.57 3.24
N ARG A 177 -20.97 -21.43 3.87
CA ARG A 177 -21.86 -20.69 4.78
C ARG A 177 -23.13 -20.23 4.09
N GLU A 178 -23.02 -19.68 2.89
CA GLU A 178 -24.17 -19.23 2.11
C GLU A 178 -25.12 -20.38 1.71
N LEU A 179 -24.57 -21.46 1.14
CA LEU A 179 -25.38 -22.58 0.67
C LEU A 179 -25.99 -23.37 1.82
N ARG A 180 -25.28 -23.55 2.95
CA ARG A 180 -25.84 -24.17 4.16
C ARG A 180 -27.07 -23.41 4.66
N ALA A 181 -27.00 -22.07 4.69
CA ALA A 181 -28.08 -21.23 5.18
C ALA A 181 -29.27 -21.17 4.20
N ALA A 182 -28.99 -21.00 2.90
CA ALA A 182 -30.04 -20.75 1.91
C ALA A 182 -30.61 -22.04 1.29
N ARG A 183 -29.79 -23.06 1.08
CA ARG A 183 -30.10 -24.27 0.29
C ARG A 183 -29.37 -25.52 0.82
N PRO A 184 -29.69 -26.00 2.04
CA PRO A 184 -28.96 -27.08 2.71
C PRO A 184 -28.93 -28.41 1.94
N GLU A 185 -29.97 -28.73 1.16
CA GLU A 185 -29.96 -29.94 0.32
C GLU A 185 -28.97 -29.84 -0.84
N LEU A 186 -28.91 -28.70 -1.54
CA LEU A 186 -27.91 -28.47 -2.58
C LEU A 186 -26.48 -28.51 -2.03
N TRP A 187 -26.30 -28.07 -0.78
CA TRP A 187 -25.01 -28.15 -0.10
C TRP A 187 -24.60 -29.61 0.15
N ARG A 188 -25.51 -30.46 0.63
CA ARG A 188 -25.24 -31.91 0.81
C ARG A 188 -24.92 -32.59 -0.52
N ASP A 189 -25.73 -32.34 -1.56
CA ASP A 189 -25.49 -32.89 -2.90
C ASP A 189 -24.15 -32.43 -3.50
N LEU A 190 -23.71 -31.21 -3.17
CA LEU A 190 -22.41 -30.68 -3.58
C LEU A 190 -21.26 -31.40 -2.87
N LEU A 191 -21.35 -31.62 -1.57
CA LEU A 191 -20.37 -32.39 -0.81
C LEU A 191 -20.22 -33.81 -1.37
N ASP A 192 -21.35 -34.49 -1.61
CA ASP A 192 -21.37 -35.85 -2.15
C ASP A 192 -20.69 -35.92 -3.53
N ARG A 193 -21.00 -34.98 -4.45
CA ARG A 193 -20.37 -34.92 -5.79
C ARG A 193 -18.88 -34.61 -5.76
N CYS A 194 -18.43 -33.89 -4.73
CA CYS A 194 -17.02 -33.55 -4.54
C CYS A 194 -16.25 -34.62 -3.75
N GLU A 195 -16.92 -35.62 -3.19
CA GLU A 195 -16.33 -36.58 -2.24
C GLU A 195 -15.68 -35.85 -1.04
N ALA A 196 -16.35 -34.78 -0.60
CA ALA A 196 -15.93 -33.89 0.48
C ALA A 196 -16.83 -34.04 1.71
N THR A 197 -16.29 -33.67 2.87
CA THR A 197 -16.98 -33.71 4.16
C THR A 197 -17.04 -32.33 4.81
N GLU A 198 -17.87 -32.17 5.84
CA GLU A 198 -17.88 -30.93 6.62
C GLU A 198 -16.55 -30.67 7.34
N ASP A 199 -15.85 -31.74 7.73
CA ASP A 199 -14.51 -31.65 8.34
C ASP A 199 -13.47 -31.14 7.34
N ASP A 200 -13.61 -31.47 6.06
CA ASP A 200 -12.76 -30.92 5.00
C ASP A 200 -12.95 -29.41 4.89
N ILE A 201 -14.19 -28.91 4.95
CA ILE A 201 -14.44 -27.46 4.92
C ILE A 201 -13.80 -26.76 6.13
N ALA A 202 -13.96 -27.33 7.32
CA ALA A 202 -13.31 -26.81 8.51
C ALA A 202 -11.77 -26.87 8.39
N ALA A 203 -11.22 -27.90 7.75
CA ALA A 203 -9.79 -28.01 7.47
C ALA A 203 -9.32 -26.95 6.46
N MET A 204 -10.10 -26.65 5.43
CA MET A 204 -9.82 -25.59 4.45
C MET A 204 -9.78 -24.21 5.11
N GLU A 205 -10.74 -23.90 5.99
CA GLU A 205 -10.77 -22.63 6.73
C GLU A 205 -9.54 -22.50 7.65
N ARG A 206 -9.16 -23.59 8.35
CA ARG A 206 -7.94 -23.63 9.18
C ARG A 206 -6.68 -23.46 8.33
N ALA A 207 -6.58 -24.18 7.22
CA ALA A 207 -5.45 -24.09 6.29
C ALA A 207 -5.31 -22.68 5.74
N ALA A 208 -6.41 -22.03 5.34
CA ALA A 208 -6.39 -20.66 4.88
C ALA A 208 -5.95 -19.66 5.96
N ALA A 209 -6.40 -19.85 7.21
CA ALA A 209 -6.02 -19.01 8.34
C ALA A 209 -4.55 -19.18 8.77
N LYS A 210 -3.95 -20.35 8.48
CA LYS A 210 -2.58 -20.70 8.88
C LYS A 210 -1.61 -20.86 7.71
N MET A 211 -2.05 -20.54 6.49
CA MET A 211 -1.22 -20.58 5.29
C MET A 211 0.03 -19.72 5.50
N VAL A 212 1.20 -20.33 5.33
CA VAL A 212 2.48 -19.65 5.54
C VAL A 212 2.78 -18.74 4.36
N ILE A 213 3.01 -17.47 4.65
CA ILE A 213 3.46 -16.44 3.71
C ILE A 213 4.83 -15.99 4.20
N VAL A 214 5.86 -16.20 3.38
CA VAL A 214 7.22 -15.84 3.76
C VAL A 214 7.41 -14.34 3.59
N TYR A 215 8.01 -13.70 4.58
CA TYR A 215 8.40 -12.31 4.55
C TYR A 215 9.81 -12.16 5.11
N ASP A 216 10.68 -11.52 4.35
CA ASP A 216 12.04 -11.17 4.77
C ASP A 216 12.00 -9.79 5.42
N ALA A 217 11.97 -9.75 6.75
CA ALA A 217 11.89 -8.50 7.50
C ALA A 217 13.18 -7.66 7.42
N GLU A 218 14.33 -8.27 7.14
CA GLU A 218 15.61 -7.56 7.02
C GLU A 218 15.65 -6.74 5.73
N ASN A 219 15.27 -7.37 4.61
CA ASN A 219 15.23 -6.72 3.31
C ASN A 219 13.89 -6.03 3.02
N ARG A 220 12.88 -6.24 3.87
CA ARG A 220 11.50 -5.74 3.73
C ARG A 220 10.84 -6.14 2.41
N ILE A 221 11.06 -7.38 1.98
CA ILE A 221 10.50 -7.94 0.75
C ILE A 221 9.81 -9.28 1.01
N HIS A 222 8.87 -9.63 0.14
CA HIS A 222 8.33 -10.98 0.04
C HIS A 222 9.20 -11.79 -0.91
N PRO A 223 9.98 -12.77 -0.44
CA PRO A 223 10.69 -13.66 -1.35
C PRO A 223 9.71 -14.55 -2.13
N VAL A 224 10.03 -14.87 -3.38
CA VAL A 224 9.24 -15.79 -4.22
C VAL A 224 9.02 -17.12 -3.49
N ASP A 225 10.06 -17.64 -2.85
CA ASP A 225 10.06 -18.81 -1.99
C ASP A 225 11.18 -18.69 -0.94
N HIS A 226 11.19 -19.56 0.07
CA HIS A 226 12.19 -19.56 1.16
C HIS A 226 13.67 -19.69 0.71
N THR A 227 13.96 -20.27 -0.45
CA THR A 227 15.33 -20.38 -1.00
C THR A 227 15.75 -19.16 -1.80
N PHE A 228 14.80 -18.38 -2.32
CA PHE A 228 15.07 -17.28 -3.25
C PHE A 228 16.12 -16.27 -2.75
N PRO A 229 16.13 -15.84 -1.46
CA PRO A 229 17.15 -14.94 -0.95
C PRO A 229 18.57 -15.52 -0.96
N THR A 230 18.71 -16.85 -0.96
CA THR A 230 20.01 -17.55 -0.97
C THR A 230 20.61 -17.71 -2.36
N LYS A 231 19.84 -17.43 -3.41
CA LYS A 231 20.28 -17.55 -4.81
C LYS A 231 21.20 -16.40 -5.19
N ASN A 232 22.11 -16.64 -6.14
CA ASN A 232 23.00 -15.59 -6.64
C ASN A 232 22.20 -14.54 -7.42
N ARG A 233 22.47 -13.26 -7.19
CA ARG A 233 21.84 -12.20 -7.97
C ARG A 233 22.35 -12.22 -9.41
N TRP A 234 21.45 -12.28 -10.40
CA TRP A 234 21.83 -12.12 -11.81
C TRP A 234 21.65 -10.66 -12.22
N THR A 235 22.76 -9.99 -12.53
CA THR A 235 22.71 -8.65 -13.10
C THR A 235 22.40 -8.78 -14.58
N LEU A 236 21.16 -8.50 -14.99
CA LEU A 236 20.65 -8.69 -16.36
C LEU A 236 21.33 -7.80 -17.41
N SER A 237 22.31 -6.98 -17.01
CA SER A 237 23.13 -6.13 -17.89
C SER A 237 23.77 -6.92 -19.04
N ASP A 238 24.16 -8.17 -18.79
CA ASP A 238 24.85 -9.01 -19.78
C ASP A 238 23.91 -9.48 -20.90
N LEU A 239 22.59 -9.42 -20.69
CA LEU A 239 21.59 -9.79 -21.69
C LEU A 239 21.40 -8.72 -22.76
N THR A 240 21.64 -7.45 -22.43
CA THR A 240 21.54 -6.32 -23.38
C THR A 240 22.63 -6.32 -24.44
N LEU A 241 23.67 -7.15 -24.28
CA LEU A 241 24.82 -7.25 -25.19
C LEU A 241 24.66 -8.30 -26.29
N ARG A 242 23.56 -9.09 -26.27
CA ARG A 242 23.29 -10.15 -27.25
C ARG A 242 22.00 -9.81 -28.00
N ASP A 243 22.08 -9.75 -29.33
CA ASP A 243 20.94 -9.47 -30.25
C ASP A 243 19.96 -10.64 -30.37
N ASP A 244 19.77 -11.39 -29.27
CA ASP A 244 18.97 -12.60 -29.20
C ASP A 244 17.82 -12.37 -28.22
N ARG A 245 16.60 -12.24 -28.78
CA ARG A 245 15.38 -11.81 -28.09
C ARG A 245 14.58 -12.96 -27.47
N GLY A 246 15.08 -14.20 -27.53
CA GLY A 246 14.36 -15.37 -27.01
C GLY A 246 14.40 -15.50 -25.48
N PRO A 247 13.48 -16.33 -24.90
CA PRO A 247 13.47 -16.68 -23.49
C PRO A 247 14.81 -17.20 -22.97
N LEU A 248 15.19 -16.81 -21.75
CA LEU A 248 16.41 -17.28 -21.12
C LEU A 248 16.50 -18.80 -21.04
N ILE A 249 15.37 -19.49 -20.84
CA ILE A 249 15.32 -20.96 -20.75
C ILE A 249 15.69 -21.67 -22.06
N GLU A 250 15.59 -20.99 -23.20
CA GLU A 250 16.02 -21.49 -24.50
C GLU A 250 17.51 -21.21 -24.76
N ARG A 251 18.06 -20.21 -24.07
CA ARG A 251 19.43 -19.71 -24.25
C ARG A 251 20.42 -20.27 -23.23
N PHE A 252 19.93 -20.60 -22.03
CA PHE A 252 20.72 -21.08 -20.92
C PHE A 252 20.13 -22.36 -20.36
N HIS A 253 21.01 -23.26 -19.93
CA HIS A 253 20.56 -24.48 -19.28
C HIS A 253 19.74 -24.16 -18.01
N PRO A 254 18.58 -24.80 -17.77
CA PRO A 254 17.70 -24.50 -16.64
C PRO A 254 18.41 -24.46 -15.28
N TYR A 255 19.37 -25.35 -15.04
CA TYR A 255 20.17 -25.37 -13.80
C TYR A 255 20.97 -24.08 -13.54
N LEU A 256 21.32 -23.33 -14.59
CA LEU A 256 21.92 -22.02 -14.40
C LEU A 256 20.85 -21.05 -13.87
N ILE A 257 19.70 -20.98 -14.54
CA ILE A 257 18.60 -20.07 -14.21
C ILE A 257 18.07 -20.32 -12.79
N TYR A 258 17.80 -21.58 -12.44
CA TYR A 258 17.18 -21.96 -11.16
C TYR A 258 17.99 -21.56 -9.93
N ARG A 259 19.31 -21.33 -10.09
CA ARG A 259 20.25 -20.95 -9.02
C ARG A 259 20.44 -19.44 -8.88
N HIS A 260 19.75 -18.65 -9.70
CA HIS A 260 19.84 -17.20 -9.71
C HIS A 260 18.53 -16.52 -9.34
N GLN A 261 18.63 -15.29 -8.85
CA GLN A 261 17.52 -14.38 -8.68
C GLN A 261 17.21 -13.74 -10.05
N VAL A 262 16.31 -14.36 -10.80
CA VAL A 262 15.79 -13.87 -12.07
C VAL A 262 14.36 -14.35 -12.24
N CYS A 263 13.49 -13.49 -12.77
CA CYS A 263 12.09 -13.82 -13.01
C CYS A 263 11.76 -13.79 -14.50
N HIS A 264 11.04 -14.78 -15.02
CA HIS A 264 10.39 -14.70 -16.34
C HIS A 264 9.13 -13.86 -16.23
N ILE A 265 8.28 -14.22 -15.27
CA ILE A 265 7.08 -13.50 -14.87
C ILE A 265 7.33 -13.02 -13.44
N PRO A 266 7.08 -11.76 -13.10
CA PRO A 266 7.33 -11.27 -11.75
C PRO A 266 6.23 -11.76 -10.80
N ASP A 267 6.31 -13.00 -10.31
CA ASP A 267 5.22 -13.67 -9.56
C ASP A 267 4.79 -12.94 -8.28
N VAL A 268 5.73 -12.31 -7.57
CA VAL A 268 5.39 -11.47 -6.41
C VAL A 268 4.56 -10.26 -6.84
N LEU A 269 4.95 -9.62 -7.94
CA LEU A 269 4.21 -8.50 -8.50
C LEU A 269 2.85 -8.95 -9.07
N LEU A 270 2.78 -10.14 -9.64
CA LEU A 270 1.53 -10.75 -10.07
C LEU A 270 0.57 -10.96 -8.88
N ALA A 271 1.08 -11.48 -7.76
CA ALA A 271 0.29 -11.65 -6.55
C ALA A 271 -0.26 -10.32 -6.03
N MET A 272 0.58 -9.28 -6.01
CA MET A 272 0.18 -7.91 -5.64
C MET A 272 -0.86 -7.33 -6.60
N MET A 273 -0.75 -7.61 -7.90
CA MET A 273 -1.68 -7.13 -8.89
C MET A 273 -3.07 -7.76 -8.72
N LEU A 274 -3.14 -9.07 -8.49
CA LEU A 274 -4.40 -9.80 -8.39
C LEU A 274 -5.04 -9.69 -6.99
N LEU A 275 -4.22 -9.56 -5.94
CA LEU A 275 -4.62 -9.56 -4.52
C LEU A 275 -4.02 -8.35 -3.76
N PRO A 276 -4.30 -7.11 -4.18
CA PRO A 276 -3.64 -5.92 -3.65
C PRO A 276 -3.87 -5.70 -2.14
N ASP A 277 -4.98 -6.18 -1.60
CA ASP A 277 -5.32 -6.04 -0.17
C ASP A 277 -4.51 -6.94 0.76
N CYS A 278 -3.69 -7.84 0.20
CA CYS A 278 -2.76 -8.65 0.98
C CYS A 278 -1.46 -7.92 1.35
N PHE A 279 -1.26 -6.70 0.86
CA PHE A 279 0.00 -5.97 0.96
C PHE A 279 -0.24 -4.51 1.34
N SER A 280 0.62 -3.97 2.20
CA SER A 280 0.71 -2.54 2.42
C SER A 280 1.34 -1.82 1.22
N ALA A 281 1.12 -0.51 1.12
CA ALA A 281 1.76 0.31 0.09
C ALA A 281 3.30 0.30 0.21
N GLU A 282 3.83 0.21 1.43
CA GLU A 282 5.27 0.14 1.67
C GLU A 282 5.87 -1.19 1.19
N GLU A 283 5.22 -2.32 1.50
CA GLU A 283 5.63 -3.65 1.00
C GLU A 283 5.53 -3.70 -0.53
N MET A 284 4.42 -3.23 -1.10
CA MET A 284 4.23 -3.16 -2.55
C MET A 284 5.34 -2.35 -3.22
N ARG A 285 5.78 -1.24 -2.61
CA ARG A 285 6.87 -0.43 -3.14
C ARG A 285 8.21 -1.15 -3.08
N ALA A 286 8.53 -1.75 -1.93
CA ALA A 286 9.80 -2.46 -1.74
C ALA A 286 9.93 -3.66 -2.69
N ASP A 287 8.88 -4.48 -2.81
CA ASP A 287 8.84 -5.61 -3.73
C ASP A 287 8.90 -5.16 -5.19
N PHE A 288 8.19 -4.08 -5.56
CA PHE A 288 8.26 -3.53 -6.92
C PHE A 288 9.69 -3.15 -7.29
N ASP A 289 10.38 -2.36 -6.46
CA ASP A 289 11.75 -1.91 -6.74
C ASP A 289 12.74 -3.09 -6.81
N PHE A 290 12.53 -4.15 -6.01
CA PHE A 290 13.35 -5.35 -6.04
C PHE A 290 13.12 -6.21 -7.29
N TYR A 291 11.86 -6.61 -7.54
CA TYR A 291 11.52 -7.55 -8.61
C TYR A 291 11.59 -6.92 -10.00
N GLU A 292 11.33 -5.61 -10.13
CA GLU A 292 11.50 -4.91 -11.40
C GLU A 292 12.91 -5.10 -11.97
N ALA A 293 13.93 -5.00 -11.10
CA ALA A 293 15.34 -5.05 -11.48
C ALA A 293 15.85 -6.44 -11.91
N ILE A 294 15.16 -7.50 -11.49
CA ILE A 294 15.57 -8.90 -11.75
C ILE A 294 14.60 -9.65 -12.67
N THR A 295 13.56 -8.99 -13.17
CA THR A 295 12.63 -9.58 -14.14
C THR A 295 13.18 -9.41 -15.55
N ALA A 296 13.42 -10.52 -16.23
CA ALA A 296 13.90 -10.55 -17.61
C ALA A 296 12.83 -10.01 -18.58
N PRO A 297 13.25 -9.41 -19.72
CA PRO A 297 12.33 -8.78 -20.65
C PRO A 297 11.62 -9.77 -21.59
N ASP A 298 11.67 -11.06 -21.29
CA ASP A 298 11.37 -12.19 -22.20
C ASP A 298 10.00 -12.85 -21.92
N SER A 299 9.11 -12.15 -21.22
CA SER A 299 7.70 -12.53 -21.05
C SER A 299 6.77 -11.43 -21.56
N TYR A 300 5.79 -11.79 -22.38
CA TYR A 300 4.75 -10.86 -22.82
C TYR A 300 3.82 -10.41 -21.68
N LEU A 301 3.88 -11.06 -20.50
CA LEU A 301 3.04 -10.71 -19.35
C LEU A 301 3.66 -9.63 -18.45
N GLN A 302 4.99 -9.48 -18.44
CA GLN A 302 5.68 -8.63 -17.47
C GLN A 302 5.34 -7.14 -17.61
N GLY A 303 5.14 -6.66 -18.85
CA GLY A 303 4.91 -5.25 -19.14
C GLY A 303 3.68 -4.71 -18.41
N PHE A 304 2.51 -5.33 -18.60
CA PHE A 304 1.30 -4.84 -17.95
C PHE A 304 1.26 -5.11 -16.44
N ILE A 305 1.87 -6.21 -15.94
CA ILE A 305 1.94 -6.48 -14.49
C ILE A 305 2.71 -5.34 -13.80
N LYS A 306 3.89 -5.00 -14.33
CA LYS A 306 4.68 -3.86 -13.85
C LYS A 306 3.93 -2.54 -14.04
N GLY A 307 3.22 -2.37 -15.15
CA GLY A 307 2.43 -1.17 -15.44
C GLY A 307 1.30 -0.91 -14.43
N VAL A 308 0.55 -1.95 -14.05
CA VAL A 308 -0.51 -1.83 -13.03
C VAL A 308 0.06 -1.40 -11.70
N LEU A 309 1.13 -2.06 -11.23
CA LEU A 309 1.73 -1.73 -9.93
C LEU A 309 2.41 -0.36 -9.95
N ALA A 310 3.13 -0.01 -11.02
CA ALA A 310 3.73 1.30 -11.16
C ALA A 310 2.66 2.41 -11.08
N ALA A 311 1.50 2.22 -11.72
CA ALA A 311 0.40 3.17 -11.63
C ALA A 311 -0.16 3.28 -10.20
N ARG A 312 -0.37 2.15 -9.51
CA ARG A 312 -0.82 2.13 -8.10
C ARG A 312 0.16 2.81 -7.15
N LEU A 313 1.45 2.66 -7.40
CA LEU A 313 2.54 3.27 -6.65
C LEU A 313 2.81 4.73 -7.05
N ARG A 314 1.96 5.33 -7.90
CA ARG A 314 2.08 6.71 -8.40
C ARG A 314 3.39 6.98 -9.16
N LEU A 315 4.00 5.94 -9.73
CA LEU A 315 5.20 6.01 -10.57
C LEU A 315 4.82 6.32 -12.03
N GLY A 316 4.23 7.49 -12.26
CA GLY A 316 3.52 7.84 -13.50
C GLY A 316 4.33 7.65 -14.79
N GLU A 317 5.60 8.03 -14.82
CA GLU A 317 6.46 7.84 -16.00
C GLU A 317 6.72 6.35 -16.30
N LYS A 318 7.08 5.57 -15.27
CA LYS A 318 7.28 4.11 -15.40
C LYS A 318 5.98 3.43 -15.84
N ALA A 319 4.86 3.79 -15.21
CA ALA A 319 3.54 3.26 -15.53
C ALA A 319 3.17 3.50 -17.00
N MET A 320 3.41 4.71 -17.52
CA MET A 320 3.18 5.03 -18.93
C MET A 320 4.13 4.27 -19.87
N GLY A 321 5.40 4.10 -19.48
CA GLY A 321 6.36 3.28 -20.23
C GLY A 321 5.88 1.84 -20.39
N TYR A 322 5.52 1.19 -19.27
CA TYR A 322 4.98 -0.16 -19.25
C TYR A 322 3.63 -0.28 -19.96
N PHE A 323 2.76 0.73 -19.85
CA PHE A 323 1.50 0.77 -20.59
C PHE A 323 1.72 0.76 -22.10
N ARG A 324 2.67 1.57 -22.60
CA ARG A 324 3.02 1.59 -24.03
C ARG A 324 3.60 0.26 -24.49
N GLN A 325 4.47 -0.35 -23.69
CA GLN A 325 5.00 -1.70 -23.98
C GLN A 325 3.86 -2.71 -24.14
N ALA A 326 2.91 -2.75 -23.21
CA ALA A 326 1.76 -3.65 -23.31
C ALA A 326 0.87 -3.31 -24.52
N LEU A 327 0.63 -2.04 -24.80
CA LEU A 327 -0.24 -1.60 -25.90
C LEU A 327 0.32 -1.90 -27.28
N LEU A 328 1.64 -1.79 -27.45
CA LEU A 328 2.31 -1.89 -28.75
C LEU A 328 3.01 -3.24 -28.97
N LEU A 329 2.97 -4.17 -28.00
CA LEU A 329 3.73 -5.42 -28.03
C LEU A 329 3.66 -6.16 -29.38
N ASP A 330 2.44 -6.43 -29.87
CA ASP A 330 2.24 -7.12 -31.14
C ASP A 330 2.42 -6.20 -32.37
N LEU A 331 2.17 -4.90 -32.23
CA LEU A 331 2.31 -3.95 -33.34
C LEU A 331 3.78 -3.68 -33.68
N ASP A 332 4.62 -3.64 -32.66
CA ASP A 332 6.07 -3.43 -32.76
C ASP A 332 6.84 -4.76 -32.87
N ASP A 333 6.15 -5.91 -32.84
CA ASP A 333 6.75 -7.24 -32.72
C ASP A 333 7.86 -7.28 -31.65
N ALA A 334 7.53 -6.72 -30.47
CA ALA A 334 8.51 -6.45 -29.42
C ALA A 334 9.16 -7.74 -28.89
N MET A 335 8.43 -8.86 -28.95
CA MET A 335 8.89 -10.19 -28.56
C MET A 335 9.59 -10.94 -29.70
N GLY A 336 9.36 -10.56 -30.97
CA GLY A 336 9.91 -11.25 -32.14
C GLY A 336 9.19 -12.54 -32.52
N ASP A 337 8.00 -12.79 -31.96
CA ASP A 337 7.20 -14.00 -32.15
C ASP A 337 5.74 -13.70 -32.54
N THR A 338 5.39 -12.46 -32.91
CA THR A 338 4.00 -12.10 -33.26
C THR A 338 3.49 -12.86 -34.50
N GLU A 339 4.37 -13.31 -35.41
CA GLU A 339 4.01 -14.19 -36.53
C GLU A 339 3.35 -15.51 -36.05
N GLY A 340 3.71 -15.99 -34.86
CA GLY A 340 3.11 -17.16 -34.21
C GLY A 340 1.68 -16.95 -33.72
N GLY A 341 1.24 -15.69 -33.62
CA GLY A 341 -0.10 -15.27 -33.23
C GLY A 341 -0.09 -14.18 -32.15
N LEU A 342 -1.20 -13.43 -32.06
CA LEU A 342 -1.36 -12.28 -31.16
C LEU A 342 -1.37 -12.68 -29.68
N HIS A 343 -0.74 -11.88 -28.83
CA HIS A 343 -0.67 -12.11 -27.39
C HIS A 343 -1.95 -11.63 -26.67
N CYS A 344 -3.03 -12.41 -26.77
CA CYS A 344 -4.36 -12.00 -26.31
C CYS A 344 -4.44 -11.66 -24.81
N ALA A 345 -3.65 -12.34 -23.96
CA ALA A 345 -3.58 -12.00 -22.53
C ALA A 345 -2.89 -10.66 -22.29
N ASN A 346 -1.86 -10.30 -23.07
CA ASN A 346 -1.25 -8.96 -23.02
C ASN A 346 -2.22 -7.88 -23.52
N MET A 347 -3.03 -8.16 -24.56
CA MET A 347 -4.08 -7.23 -25.01
C MET A 347 -5.10 -6.93 -23.89
N ALA A 348 -5.55 -7.96 -23.16
CA ALA A 348 -6.34 -7.75 -21.95
C ALA A 348 -5.54 -6.99 -20.88
N GLY A 349 -4.26 -7.32 -20.72
CA GLY A 349 -3.31 -6.63 -19.83
C GLY A 349 -3.24 -5.12 -20.05
N ALA A 350 -3.26 -4.63 -21.29
CA ALA A 350 -3.31 -3.20 -21.57
C ALA A 350 -4.57 -2.53 -20.96
N TRP A 351 -5.72 -3.22 -21.00
CA TRP A 351 -6.91 -2.75 -20.27
C TRP A 351 -6.72 -2.80 -18.75
N TRP A 352 -6.03 -3.82 -18.22
CA TRP A 352 -5.73 -3.90 -16.78
C TRP A 352 -4.91 -2.71 -16.30
N VAL A 353 -3.93 -2.22 -17.08
CA VAL A 353 -3.17 -1.01 -16.72
C VAL A 353 -4.08 0.22 -16.62
N LEU A 354 -5.06 0.37 -17.51
CA LEU A 354 -6.03 1.45 -17.42
C LEU A 354 -7.01 1.28 -16.24
N ALA A 355 -7.57 0.08 -16.09
CA ALA A 355 -8.62 -0.20 -15.12
C ALA A 355 -8.08 -0.34 -13.69
N MET A 356 -7.18 -1.29 -13.47
CA MET A 356 -6.68 -1.61 -12.14
C MET A 356 -5.41 -0.82 -11.78
N GLY A 357 -4.74 -0.23 -12.76
CA GLY A 357 -3.61 0.70 -12.58
C GLY A 357 -4.09 2.14 -12.45
N PHE A 358 -4.23 2.85 -13.57
CA PHE A 358 -4.51 4.29 -13.58
C PHE A 358 -5.86 4.67 -12.96
N ALA A 359 -6.95 3.95 -13.23
CA ALA A 359 -8.22 4.19 -12.55
C ALA A 359 -8.23 3.68 -11.10
N GLY A 360 -7.20 2.94 -10.68
CA GLY A 360 -7.07 2.39 -9.33
C GLY A 360 -8.24 1.48 -8.95
N ALA A 361 -8.87 0.82 -9.94
CA ALA A 361 -10.08 0.04 -9.68
C ALA A 361 -9.76 -1.18 -8.80
N LYS A 362 -10.65 -1.47 -7.87
CA LYS A 362 -10.63 -2.69 -7.06
C LYS A 362 -12.07 -3.08 -6.74
N ILE A 363 -12.40 -4.35 -6.89
CA ILE A 363 -13.75 -4.83 -6.55
C ILE A 363 -13.68 -5.66 -5.28
N THR A 364 -14.55 -5.33 -4.32
CA THR A 364 -14.82 -6.16 -3.15
C THR A 364 -16.28 -6.60 -3.15
N PRO A 365 -16.68 -7.55 -2.28
CA PRO A 365 -18.10 -7.88 -2.11
C PRO A 365 -18.98 -6.66 -1.79
N GLU A 366 -18.43 -5.66 -1.10
CA GLU A 366 -19.16 -4.49 -0.58
C GLU A 366 -19.24 -3.34 -1.58
N ALA A 367 -18.16 -3.07 -2.34
CA ALA A 367 -18.09 -1.87 -3.17
C ALA A 367 -17.16 -2.00 -4.39
N LEU A 368 -17.42 -1.13 -5.38
CA LEU A 368 -16.46 -0.75 -6.41
C LEU A 368 -15.57 0.37 -5.88
N HIS A 369 -14.29 0.10 -5.70
CA HIS A 369 -13.28 1.10 -5.35
C HIS A 369 -12.63 1.64 -6.61
N VAL A 370 -12.33 2.93 -6.63
CA VAL A 370 -11.56 3.61 -7.66
C VAL A 370 -10.64 4.65 -7.03
N ASP A 371 -9.43 4.77 -7.56
CA ASP A 371 -8.45 5.75 -7.11
C ASP A 371 -7.74 6.37 -8.32
N PRO A 372 -8.50 7.12 -9.15
CA PRO A 372 -8.07 7.49 -10.48
C PRO A 372 -6.95 8.53 -10.50
N GLU A 373 -5.98 8.31 -11.37
CA GLU A 373 -4.90 9.22 -11.69
C GLU A 373 -4.85 9.46 -13.19
N LEU A 374 -4.69 10.72 -13.57
CA LEU A 374 -4.40 11.07 -14.95
C LEU A 374 -2.88 10.92 -15.20
N PRO A 375 -2.45 10.07 -16.17
CA PRO A 375 -1.05 9.98 -16.53
C PRO A 375 -0.53 11.29 -17.12
N ALA A 376 0.75 11.59 -16.90
CA ALA A 376 1.39 12.77 -17.48
C ALA A 376 1.29 12.76 -19.02
N GLY A 377 0.93 13.89 -19.61
CA GLY A 377 0.77 14.05 -21.06
C GLY A 377 -0.58 13.59 -21.63
N CYS A 378 -1.47 13.00 -20.84
CA CYS A 378 -2.83 12.64 -21.29
C CYS A 378 -3.84 13.77 -21.01
N GLN A 379 -4.77 14.01 -21.96
CA GLN A 379 -5.89 14.95 -21.75
C GLN A 379 -7.09 14.29 -21.03
N GLY A 380 -7.06 12.98 -20.89
CA GLY A 380 -8.10 12.20 -20.23
C GLY A 380 -8.17 10.77 -20.76
N TYR A 381 -8.90 9.93 -20.04
CA TYR A 381 -9.29 8.60 -20.48
C TYR A 381 -10.67 8.25 -19.93
N ALA A 382 -11.34 7.30 -20.57
CA ALA A 382 -12.60 6.78 -20.06
C ALA A 382 -12.62 5.26 -20.15
N ILE A 383 -13.13 4.62 -19.11
CA ILE A 383 -13.27 3.16 -19.04
C ILE A 383 -14.63 2.77 -18.46
N HIS A 384 -15.04 1.54 -18.72
CA HIS A 384 -16.25 0.95 -18.14
C HIS A 384 -15.85 -0.15 -17.16
N LEU A 385 -16.45 -0.11 -15.98
CA LEU A 385 -16.26 -1.08 -14.90
C LEU A 385 -17.62 -1.58 -14.44
N ARG A 386 -17.66 -2.82 -13.95
CA ARG A 386 -18.90 -3.44 -13.48
C ARG A 386 -18.76 -3.91 -12.04
N HIS A 387 -19.82 -3.75 -11.25
CA HIS A 387 -19.92 -4.29 -9.89
C HIS A 387 -21.37 -4.68 -9.61
N ALA A 388 -21.57 -5.90 -9.10
CA ALA A 388 -22.90 -6.48 -8.83
C ALA A 388 -23.87 -6.36 -10.03
N GLY A 389 -23.34 -6.37 -11.26
CA GLY A 389 -24.12 -6.21 -12.49
C GLY A 389 -24.30 -4.76 -12.95
N GLY A 390 -24.10 -3.77 -12.08
CA GLY A 390 -24.18 -2.36 -12.44
C GLY A 390 -22.97 -1.90 -13.25
N LEU A 391 -23.20 -1.19 -14.35
CA LEU A 391 -22.16 -0.68 -15.26
C LEU A 391 -21.86 0.78 -14.98
N VAL A 392 -20.62 1.09 -14.60
CA VAL A 392 -20.14 2.43 -14.33
C VAL A 392 -19.14 2.86 -15.38
N ARG A 393 -19.37 4.02 -15.99
CA ARG A 393 -18.34 4.74 -16.76
C ARG A 393 -17.53 5.62 -15.82
N VAL A 394 -16.21 5.44 -15.85
CA VAL A 394 -15.22 6.29 -15.18
C VAL A 394 -14.54 7.14 -16.24
N ASP A 395 -14.80 8.44 -16.24
CA ASP A 395 -14.18 9.42 -17.16
C ASP A 395 -13.24 10.33 -16.35
N VAL A 396 -11.95 10.24 -16.63
CA VAL A 396 -10.89 10.93 -15.90
C VAL A 396 -10.33 12.03 -16.79
N ARG A 397 -10.41 13.26 -16.31
CA ARG A 397 -9.93 14.49 -16.95
C ARG A 397 -8.99 15.24 -16.02
N PRO A 398 -8.25 16.26 -16.49
CA PRO A 398 -7.48 17.11 -15.60
C PRO A 398 -8.35 17.60 -14.44
N ARG A 399 -7.93 17.27 -13.22
CA ARG A 399 -8.55 17.67 -11.94
C ARG A 399 -9.94 17.09 -11.64
N ILE A 400 -10.58 16.30 -12.53
CA ILE A 400 -11.93 15.78 -12.31
C ILE A 400 -12.06 14.34 -12.78
N ALA A 401 -12.57 13.47 -11.91
CA ALA A 401 -13.18 12.20 -12.29
C ALA A 401 -14.71 12.36 -12.34
N THR A 402 -15.32 11.88 -13.41
CA THR A 402 -16.76 11.81 -13.57
C THR A 402 -17.20 10.35 -13.59
N TYR A 403 -18.16 10.01 -12.75
CA TYR A 403 -18.73 8.69 -12.60
C TYR A 403 -20.17 8.69 -13.10
N THR A 404 -20.47 7.85 -14.08
CA THR A 404 -21.83 7.72 -14.63
C THR A 404 -22.28 6.28 -14.47
N LEU A 405 -23.40 6.05 -13.78
CA LEU A 405 -24.06 4.74 -13.76
C LEU A 405 -24.87 4.59 -15.05
N LEU A 406 -24.43 3.70 -15.92
CA LEU A 406 -25.09 3.40 -17.19
C LEU A 406 -26.17 2.33 -17.01
N GLU A 407 -25.90 1.34 -16.16
CA GLU A 407 -26.82 0.25 -15.82
C GLU A 407 -26.82 0.08 -14.30
N ALA A 408 -27.99 0.09 -13.65
CA ALA A 408 -28.09 -0.16 -12.22
C ALA A 408 -28.03 -1.67 -11.91
N PRO A 409 -27.49 -2.08 -10.75
CA PRO A 409 -27.60 -3.46 -10.28
C PRO A 409 -29.07 -3.91 -10.20
N ALA A 410 -29.32 -5.18 -10.54
CA ALA A 410 -30.68 -5.73 -10.53
C ALA A 410 -31.34 -5.55 -9.15
N GLY A 411 -32.56 -5.01 -9.13
CA GLY A 411 -33.32 -4.78 -7.89
C GLY A 411 -32.88 -3.56 -7.07
N THR A 412 -32.01 -2.70 -7.60
CA THR A 412 -31.56 -1.46 -6.94
C THR A 412 -31.80 -0.24 -7.84
N SER A 413 -31.86 0.96 -7.24
CA SER A 413 -31.98 2.23 -7.98
C SER A 413 -30.64 2.95 -8.20
N GLY A 414 -29.54 2.38 -7.69
CA GLY A 414 -28.24 3.03 -7.70
C GLY A 414 -27.11 2.12 -7.22
N LEU A 415 -25.88 2.62 -7.28
CA LEU A 415 -24.67 1.92 -6.86
C LEU A 415 -23.80 2.86 -6.01
N CYS A 416 -23.24 2.35 -4.91
CA CYS A 416 -22.25 3.10 -4.12
C CYS A 416 -20.83 2.69 -4.55
N LEU A 417 -20.01 3.66 -4.96
CA LEU A 417 -18.57 3.46 -5.21
C LEU A 417 -17.74 4.16 -4.13
N LEU A 418 -16.50 3.72 -3.94
CA LEU A 418 -15.54 4.35 -3.03
C LEU A 418 -14.40 5.01 -3.81
N HIS A 419 -14.30 6.33 -3.74
CA HIS A 419 -13.24 7.13 -4.35
C HIS A 419 -12.09 7.35 -3.34
N GLY A 420 -10.84 7.09 -3.77
CA GLY A 420 -9.64 7.36 -2.96
C GLY A 420 -9.59 6.60 -1.63
N GLY A 421 -10.32 5.50 -1.52
CA GLY A 421 -10.37 4.66 -0.31
C GLY A 421 -11.25 5.14 0.85
N HIS A 422 -11.85 6.33 0.77
CA HIS A 422 -12.62 6.89 1.90
C HIS A 422 -13.91 7.63 1.50
N ARG A 423 -13.99 8.15 0.27
CA ARG A 423 -15.15 8.95 -0.16
C ARG A 423 -16.21 8.08 -0.82
N HIS A 424 -17.35 7.94 -0.18
CA HIS A 424 -18.53 7.30 -0.78
C HIS A 424 -19.17 8.21 -1.84
N VAL A 425 -19.40 7.66 -3.04
CA VAL A 425 -20.12 8.36 -4.11
C VAL A 425 -21.30 7.49 -4.53
N HIS A 426 -22.50 7.99 -4.28
CA HIS A 426 -23.75 7.33 -4.63
C HIS A 426 -24.14 7.71 -6.06
N LEU A 427 -24.21 6.70 -6.93
CA LEU A 427 -24.62 6.88 -8.31
C LEU A 427 -26.06 6.47 -8.52
N THR A 428 -26.75 7.22 -9.37
CA THR A 428 -28.02 6.83 -9.96
C THR A 428 -27.88 6.92 -11.48
N THR A 429 -28.82 6.35 -12.23
CA THR A 429 -28.83 6.43 -13.70
C THR A 429 -29.27 7.81 -14.22
N ALA A 430 -29.72 8.70 -13.34
CA ALA A 430 -30.24 10.01 -13.72
C ALA A 430 -29.11 11.02 -14.04
N GLU A 431 -28.08 11.09 -13.18
CA GLU A 431 -27.05 12.13 -13.29
C GLU A 431 -25.64 11.62 -12.94
N PRO A 432 -24.61 12.07 -13.67
CA PRO A 432 -23.23 11.73 -13.37
C PRO A 432 -22.74 12.46 -12.11
N GLN A 433 -21.91 11.79 -11.31
CA GLN A 433 -21.26 12.37 -10.15
C GLN A 433 -19.85 12.81 -10.49
N LYS A 434 -19.46 14.02 -10.08
CA LYS A 434 -18.13 14.58 -10.32
C LYS A 434 -17.34 14.66 -9.02
N VAL A 435 -16.13 14.16 -9.04
CA VAL A 435 -15.18 14.21 -7.93
C VAL A 435 -13.92 14.92 -8.41
N ARG A 436 -13.43 15.90 -7.65
CA ARG A 436 -12.14 16.52 -7.93
C ARG A 436 -11.03 15.53 -7.63
N LEU A 437 -10.11 15.36 -8.57
CA LEU A 437 -8.90 14.58 -8.35
C LEU A 437 -7.96 15.41 -7.48
N GLY A 438 -7.52 14.85 -6.35
CA GLY A 438 -6.39 15.34 -5.60
C GLY A 438 -5.12 15.09 -6.40
N ARG A 439 -4.87 15.90 -7.42
CA ARG A 439 -3.53 16.09 -7.97
C ARG A 439 -3.31 17.57 -8.16
N GLU A 440 -2.60 18.11 -7.20
CA GLU A 440 -1.85 19.34 -7.33
C GLU A 440 -1.03 19.25 -8.63
N LEU A 441 -1.39 20.06 -9.63
CA LEU A 441 -0.35 20.83 -10.27
C LEU A 441 0.12 21.77 -9.17
N CYS A 442 1.10 21.31 -8.38
CA CYS A 442 1.62 22.10 -7.29
C CYS A 442 2.36 23.25 -7.95
N VAL A 443 1.79 24.45 -7.86
CA VAL A 443 2.46 25.69 -8.29
C VAL A 443 3.74 25.88 -7.48
N PHE A 444 3.84 25.19 -6.34
CA PHE A 444 4.92 25.27 -5.38
C PHE A 444 5.60 23.89 -5.15
N ASP A 445 6.86 23.90 -4.77
CA ASP A 445 7.73 22.74 -4.54
C ASP A 445 7.42 22.03 -3.20
N PHE A 446 6.35 22.43 -2.50
CA PHE A 446 5.90 21.91 -1.21
C PHE A 446 4.36 21.88 -1.13
N ASP A 447 3.80 20.95 -0.34
CA ASP A 447 2.34 20.73 -0.21
C ASP A 447 1.81 21.10 1.18
N CYS A 448 2.69 21.11 2.19
CA CYS A 448 2.30 21.49 3.54
C CYS A 448 3.39 22.23 4.30
N VAL A 449 2.97 22.97 5.33
CA VAL A 449 3.85 23.61 6.30
C VAL A 449 3.45 23.14 7.70
N VAL A 450 4.39 22.59 8.45
CA VAL A 450 4.18 22.11 9.82
C VAL A 450 4.88 23.03 10.80
N PHE A 451 4.12 23.68 11.67
CA PHE A 451 4.61 24.62 12.67
C PHE A 451 4.78 23.97 14.04
N GLU A 452 5.92 24.15 14.69
CA GLU A 452 6.02 24.02 16.14
C GLU A 452 5.16 25.12 16.78
N VAL A 453 4.29 24.81 17.74
CA VAL A 453 3.42 25.82 18.38
C VAL A 453 4.25 26.96 18.97
N ASP A 454 5.42 26.65 19.50
CA ASP A 454 6.33 27.62 20.11
C ASP A 454 6.94 28.57 19.06
N SER A 455 6.97 28.18 17.78
CA SER A 455 7.35 29.10 16.70
C SER A 455 6.28 30.17 16.44
N ILE A 456 5.02 29.88 16.73
CA ILE A 456 3.87 30.79 16.53
C ILE A 456 3.65 31.71 17.74
N LEU A 457 3.92 31.23 18.95
CA LEU A 457 3.66 31.97 20.19
C LEU A 457 4.91 32.70 20.71
N VAL A 458 4.75 33.97 21.08
CA VAL A 458 5.84 34.74 21.67
C VAL A 458 5.93 34.48 23.17
N GLY A 459 7.14 34.25 23.67
CA GLY A 459 7.41 34.18 25.12
C GLY A 459 6.92 32.92 25.82
N ILE A 460 6.43 31.91 25.08
CA ILE A 460 5.89 30.67 25.67
C ILE A 460 6.93 29.90 26.49
N GLN A 461 8.20 29.99 26.09
CA GLN A 461 9.32 29.41 26.82
C GLN A 461 9.45 29.99 28.24
N ASP A 462 9.25 31.30 28.41
CA ASP A 462 9.32 31.94 29.73
C ASP A 462 8.15 31.48 30.62
N VAL A 463 7.00 31.17 30.02
CA VAL A 463 5.87 30.53 30.71
C VAL A 463 6.21 29.11 31.16
N HIS A 464 6.85 28.32 30.28
CA HIS A 464 7.34 26.99 30.65
C HIS A 464 8.38 27.03 31.77
N TYR A 465 9.28 28.00 31.73
CA TYR A 465 10.25 28.26 32.80
C TYR A 465 9.55 28.61 34.12
N ALA A 466 8.63 29.58 34.12
CA ALA A 466 7.88 29.99 35.31
C ALA A 466 7.03 28.84 35.90
N ALA A 467 6.40 28.03 35.06
CA ALA A 467 5.61 26.88 35.49
C ALA A 467 6.48 25.80 36.15
N TRP A 468 7.64 25.48 35.55
CA TRP A 468 8.60 24.54 36.15
C TRP A 468 9.21 25.09 37.43
N LYS A 469 9.55 26.38 37.45
CA LYS A 469 10.09 27.08 38.61
C LYS A 469 9.13 26.95 39.79
N GLY A 470 7.87 27.36 39.61
CA GLY A 470 6.87 27.25 40.66
C GLY A 470 6.63 25.80 41.10
N ALA A 471 6.58 24.84 40.17
CA ALA A 471 6.32 23.44 40.52
C ALA A 471 7.46 22.80 41.33
N LEU A 472 8.71 23.11 40.96
CA LEU A 472 9.89 22.58 41.64
C LEU A 472 10.17 23.29 42.95
N GLU A 473 10.16 24.63 42.98
CA GLU A 473 10.45 25.39 44.20
C GLU A 473 9.43 25.09 45.32
N GLU A 474 8.15 24.94 44.99
CA GLU A 474 7.13 24.49 45.96
C GLU A 474 7.39 23.08 46.46
N TYR A 475 7.71 22.15 45.56
CA TYR A 475 8.04 20.77 45.96
C TYR A 475 9.28 20.72 46.86
N PHE A 476 10.33 21.47 46.52
CA PHE A 476 11.55 21.53 47.32
C PHE A 476 11.29 22.19 48.69
N ALA A 477 10.42 23.20 48.78
CA ALA A 477 9.98 23.76 50.05
C ALA A 477 9.22 22.74 50.92
N GLU A 478 8.33 21.93 50.34
CA GLU A 478 7.56 20.88 51.03
C GLU A 478 8.47 19.79 51.65
N ILE A 479 9.60 19.49 51.03
CA ILE A 479 10.60 18.53 51.54
C ILE A 479 11.70 19.21 52.39
N ALA A 480 11.41 20.39 52.94
CA ALA A 480 12.29 21.17 53.81
C ALA A 480 13.60 21.67 53.15
N MET A 481 13.55 22.01 51.87
CA MET A 481 14.64 22.63 51.11
C MET A 481 14.20 23.94 50.40
N PRO A 482 13.84 24.99 51.15
CA PRO A 482 13.37 26.24 50.56
C PRO A 482 14.46 27.01 49.79
N GLU A 483 15.73 26.63 49.93
CA GLU A 483 16.89 27.26 49.28
C GLU A 483 17.02 26.90 47.78
N PHE A 484 16.28 25.90 47.29
CA PHE A 484 16.35 25.51 45.88
C PHE A 484 15.72 26.60 45.01
N VAL A 485 16.46 27.03 43.99
CA VAL A 485 15.98 27.99 42.98
C VAL A 485 16.21 27.41 41.60
N LEU A 486 15.16 27.33 40.78
CA LEU A 486 15.31 26.95 39.38
C LEU A 486 15.79 28.16 38.58
N THR A 487 17.07 28.19 38.24
CA THR A 487 17.63 29.23 37.35
C THR A 487 17.30 28.96 35.89
N LYS A 488 17.35 29.99 35.04
CA LYS A 488 17.06 29.86 33.60
C LYS A 488 18.07 28.91 32.93
N GLU A 489 19.33 28.93 33.36
CA GLU A 489 20.38 28.02 32.85
C GLU A 489 20.06 26.55 33.15
N LEU A 490 19.57 26.24 34.35
CA LEU A 490 19.16 24.88 34.72
C LEU A 490 17.95 24.42 33.91
N PHE A 491 16.98 25.30 33.69
CA PHE A 491 15.83 25.00 32.85
C PHE A 491 16.26 24.70 31.40
N LEU A 492 17.10 25.54 30.80
CA LEU A 492 17.60 25.35 29.44
C LEU A 492 18.38 24.03 29.30
N ALA A 493 19.24 23.70 30.27
CA ALA A 493 20.09 22.51 30.22
C ALA A 493 19.34 21.19 30.44
N TYR A 494 18.35 21.16 31.34
CA TYR A 494 17.72 19.91 31.77
C TYR A 494 16.28 19.74 31.35
N LEU A 495 15.50 20.82 31.21
CA LEU A 495 14.04 20.75 31.11
C LEU A 495 13.46 21.30 29.80
N ARG A 496 14.22 22.08 29.01
CA ARG A 496 13.72 22.66 27.74
C ARG A 496 13.47 21.60 26.67
N HIS A 497 14.41 20.69 26.44
CA HIS A 497 14.38 19.75 25.31
C HIS A 497 14.34 18.27 25.72
N ASN A 498 14.45 17.96 27.01
CA ASN A 498 14.40 16.58 27.48
C ASN A 498 12.99 16.15 27.81
N ARG A 499 12.70 14.85 27.62
CA ARG A 499 11.53 14.23 28.24
C ARG A 499 11.51 14.58 29.74
N PRO A 500 10.40 15.10 30.28
CA PRO A 500 10.33 15.62 31.65
C PRO A 500 10.91 14.67 32.70
N MET A 501 10.68 13.37 32.56
CA MET A 501 11.21 12.35 33.48
C MET A 501 12.74 12.27 33.46
N ASN A 502 13.34 12.27 32.28
CA ASN A 502 14.79 12.20 32.12
C ASN A 502 15.44 13.51 32.56
N GLY A 503 14.87 14.65 32.17
CA GLY A 503 15.34 15.97 32.56
C GLY A 503 15.32 16.17 34.07
N LEU A 504 14.22 15.80 34.73
CA LEU A 504 14.12 15.82 36.18
C LEU A 504 15.07 14.81 36.83
N ALA A 505 15.21 13.59 36.30
CA ALA A 505 16.15 12.62 36.86
C ALA A 505 17.61 13.13 36.83
N GLU A 506 18.05 13.73 35.73
CA GLU A 506 19.39 14.32 35.60
C GLU A 506 19.56 15.56 36.49
N LEU A 507 18.55 16.43 36.56
CA LEU A 507 18.55 17.57 37.46
C LEU A 507 18.72 17.11 38.92
N PHE A 508 17.96 16.12 39.37
CA PHE A 508 18.02 15.58 40.73
C PHE A 508 19.34 14.85 41.03
N LYS A 509 19.94 14.17 40.05
CA LYS A 509 21.29 13.58 40.18
C LYS A 509 22.34 14.65 40.52
N ARG A 510 22.27 15.82 39.88
CA ARG A 510 23.20 16.94 40.12
C ARG A 510 23.15 17.47 41.56
N PHE A 511 22.01 17.41 42.22
CA PHE A 511 21.85 17.80 43.63
C PHE A 511 22.19 16.66 44.63
N ASN A 512 22.80 15.56 44.13
CA ASN A 512 23.40 14.46 44.90
C ASN A 512 22.48 13.83 45.96
N ARG A 513 21.19 13.62 45.61
CA ARG A 513 20.19 13.07 46.53
C ARG A 513 19.37 11.93 45.89
N PRO A 514 19.29 10.74 46.51
CA PRO A 514 18.27 9.76 46.16
C PRO A 514 16.89 10.24 46.62
N PHE A 515 15.85 9.95 45.83
CA PHE A 515 14.44 10.22 46.11
C PHE A 515 14.07 9.78 47.55
N ALA A 516 13.88 10.73 48.47
CA ALA A 516 13.35 10.43 49.78
C ALA A 516 11.81 10.50 49.70
N LEU A 517 11.17 9.33 49.67
CA LEU A 517 9.72 9.20 49.82
C LEU A 517 9.32 9.49 51.27
N PRO A 518 8.19 10.17 51.54
CA PRO A 518 7.55 10.12 52.85
C PRO A 518 7.37 8.65 53.24
N SER A 519 7.80 8.29 54.43
CA SER A 519 7.94 6.91 54.90
C SER A 519 6.72 6.03 54.61
N GLY A 520 6.86 5.06 53.69
CA GLY A 520 5.89 3.97 53.59
C GLY A 520 5.75 3.16 52.30
N GLN A 521 6.43 3.41 51.19
CA GLN A 521 6.06 2.73 49.93
C GLN A 521 7.24 2.46 48.94
N THR A 522 7.07 1.50 48.01
CA THR A 522 8.10 0.72 47.28
C THR A 522 8.42 1.23 45.85
N SER A 523 9.33 0.56 45.12
CA SER A 523 9.99 1.00 43.88
C SER A 523 9.09 1.34 42.66
N SER A 524 7.77 1.21 42.74
CA SER A 524 6.82 1.73 41.73
C SER A 524 6.66 3.26 41.78
N GLU A 525 7.27 3.96 42.75
CA GLU A 525 6.89 5.35 43.11
C GLU A 525 7.78 6.48 42.62
N LYS A 526 8.94 6.19 42.01
CA LYS A 526 9.68 7.24 41.27
C LYS A 526 8.80 7.82 40.16
N GLY A 527 8.00 6.97 39.51
CA GLY A 527 6.96 7.40 38.56
C GLY A 527 5.90 8.29 39.19
N THR A 528 5.55 8.08 40.46
CA THR A 528 4.52 8.84 41.19
C THR A 528 4.97 10.26 41.53
N ILE A 529 6.18 10.46 42.07
CA ILE A 529 6.70 11.81 42.38
C ILE A 529 6.84 12.64 41.11
N PHE A 530 7.42 12.06 40.06
CA PHE A 530 7.61 12.79 38.82
C PHE A 530 6.30 13.06 38.09
N SER A 531 5.34 12.13 38.12
CA SER A 531 3.98 12.35 37.61
C SER A 531 3.28 13.47 38.37
N HIS A 532 3.46 13.56 39.70
CA HIS A 532 2.92 14.63 40.53
C HIS A 532 3.54 15.99 40.19
N LEU A 533 4.86 16.07 40.07
CA LEU A 533 5.57 17.29 39.64
C LEU A 533 5.14 17.75 38.25
N PHE A 534 4.98 16.80 37.32
CA PHE A 534 4.53 17.10 35.97
C PHE A 534 3.08 17.62 35.95
N SER A 535 2.19 17.02 36.74
CA SER A 535 0.81 17.47 36.91
C SER A 535 0.74 18.88 37.51
N ARG A 536 1.56 19.17 38.53
CA ARG A 536 1.72 20.53 39.09
C ARG A 536 2.20 21.53 38.05
N LYS A 537 3.22 21.17 37.25
CA LYS A 537 3.70 22.02 36.15
C LYS A 537 2.60 22.30 35.13
N LEU A 538 1.80 21.30 34.75
CA LEU A 538 0.69 21.48 33.81
C LEU A 538 -0.36 22.45 34.37
N GLN A 539 -0.69 22.34 35.67
CA GLN A 539 -1.64 23.24 36.34
C GLN A 539 -1.11 24.67 36.43
N LYS A 540 0.14 24.87 36.88
CA LYS A 540 0.77 26.19 36.96
C LYS A 540 0.88 26.85 35.59
N PHE A 541 1.23 26.08 34.57
CA PHE A 541 1.25 26.60 33.20
C PHE A 541 -0.11 27.18 32.79
N ARG A 542 -1.22 26.46 33.06
CA ARG A 542 -2.57 26.95 32.74
C ARG A 542 -2.92 28.20 33.53
N GLN A 543 -2.56 28.26 34.81
CA GLN A 543 -2.79 29.42 35.66
C GLN A 543 -2.07 30.68 35.12
N ILE A 544 -0.77 30.55 34.79
CA ILE A 544 0.00 31.69 34.28
C ILE A 544 -0.60 32.18 32.95
N ILE A 545 -1.04 31.28 32.06
CA ILE A 545 -1.71 31.62 30.80
C ILE A 545 -3.10 32.24 31.01
N GLN A 546 -3.83 31.88 32.07
CA GLN A 546 -5.11 32.52 32.38
C GLN A 546 -4.93 33.95 32.92
N GLU A 547 -3.79 34.24 33.53
CA GLU A 547 -3.45 35.56 34.09
C GLU A 547 -2.79 36.50 33.05
N GLN A 548 -2.27 35.97 31.94
CA GLN A 548 -1.60 36.74 30.88
C GLN A 548 -2.19 36.46 29.50
N THR A 549 -2.29 37.46 28.62
CA THR A 549 -2.75 37.21 27.25
C THR A 549 -1.63 36.62 26.39
N LEU A 550 -1.88 35.47 25.76
CA LEU A 550 -0.97 34.88 24.77
C LEU A 550 -0.85 35.79 23.55
N GLN A 551 0.38 36.09 23.15
CA GLN A 551 0.67 36.89 21.96
C GLN A 551 1.16 36.00 20.83
N LEU A 552 0.61 36.21 19.63
CA LEU A 552 1.08 35.59 18.40
C LEU A 552 2.29 36.34 17.87
N ARG A 553 3.23 35.63 17.28
CA ARG A 553 4.34 36.22 16.54
C ARG A 553 3.79 37.06 15.39
N GLU A 554 4.42 38.21 15.17
CA GLU A 554 4.02 39.13 14.11
C GLU A 554 4.02 38.41 12.75
N GLY A 555 3.00 38.67 11.93
CA GLY A 555 2.80 38.00 10.64
C GLY A 555 2.23 36.56 10.67
N ALA A 556 2.06 35.92 11.84
CA ALA A 556 1.63 34.51 11.90
C ALA A 556 0.26 34.27 11.24
N ILE A 557 -0.76 35.05 11.61
CA ILE A 557 -2.11 34.90 11.02
C ILE A 557 -2.12 35.21 9.52
N PRO A 558 -1.51 36.31 9.03
CA PRO A 558 -1.35 36.55 7.59
C PRO A 558 -0.71 35.37 6.84
N LEU A 559 0.41 34.83 7.34
CA LEU A 559 1.12 33.72 6.70
C LEU A 559 0.26 32.44 6.64
N LEU A 560 -0.32 32.03 7.76
CA LEU A 560 -1.18 30.84 7.83
C LEU A 560 -2.39 30.98 6.89
N THR A 561 -2.96 32.18 6.80
CA THR A 561 -4.07 32.48 5.89
C THR A 561 -3.61 32.42 4.43
N ASN A 562 -2.44 32.96 4.11
CA ASN A 562 -1.86 32.96 2.76
C ASN A 562 -1.54 31.53 2.27
N LEU A 563 -1.00 30.68 3.13
CA LEU A 563 -0.73 29.27 2.84
C LEU A 563 -2.02 28.53 2.46
N ARG A 564 -3.06 28.64 3.31
CA ARG A 564 -4.35 28.00 3.04
C ARG A 564 -5.05 28.53 1.81
N ALA A 565 -5.00 29.85 1.59
CA ALA A 565 -5.55 30.47 0.38
C ALA A 565 -4.87 29.96 -0.90
N SER A 566 -3.60 29.55 -0.79
CA SER A 566 -2.80 28.97 -1.87
C SER A 566 -2.98 27.44 -2.01
N GLY A 567 -3.84 26.83 -1.19
CA GLY A 567 -4.09 25.39 -1.20
C GLY A 567 -3.05 24.56 -0.45
N ILE A 568 -2.12 25.20 0.26
CA ILE A 568 -1.11 24.53 1.07
C ILE A 568 -1.71 24.13 2.42
N MET A 569 -1.54 22.86 2.79
CA MET A 569 -2.01 22.32 4.06
C MET A 569 -1.18 22.87 5.22
N VAL A 570 -1.83 23.20 6.33
CA VAL A 570 -1.17 23.78 7.50
C VAL A 570 -1.34 22.87 8.71
N GLY A 571 -0.21 22.38 9.22
CA GLY A 571 -0.15 21.54 10.41
C GLY A 571 0.50 22.27 11.58
N ALA A 572 0.18 21.86 12.81
CA ALA A 572 0.93 22.29 13.99
C ALA A 572 1.21 21.15 14.98
N VAL A 573 2.36 21.25 15.66
CA VAL A 573 2.86 20.23 16.58
C VAL A 573 3.40 20.82 17.87
N THR A 574 3.26 20.09 18.98
CA THR A 574 3.89 20.41 20.26
C THR A 574 4.07 19.13 21.09
N ASP A 575 5.15 19.02 21.86
CA ASP A 575 5.33 17.94 22.83
C ASP A 575 4.58 18.17 24.15
N SER A 576 3.98 19.35 24.31
CA SER A 576 3.22 19.73 25.49
C SER A 576 1.85 19.06 25.52
N LYS A 577 1.51 18.40 26.63
CA LYS A 577 0.15 17.90 26.89
C LYS A 577 -0.90 19.01 27.12
N ASN A 578 -0.47 20.28 27.13
CA ASN A 578 -1.37 21.43 27.12
C ASN A 578 -1.66 21.93 25.70
N GLY A 579 -1.12 21.30 24.65
CA GLY A 579 -1.28 21.74 23.27
C GLY A 579 -2.73 21.99 22.87
N ARG A 580 -3.59 20.98 22.98
CA ARG A 580 -5.02 21.13 22.62
C ARG A 580 -5.73 22.21 23.44
N TRP A 581 -5.36 22.35 24.71
CA TRP A 581 -5.92 23.38 25.59
C TRP A 581 -5.52 24.79 25.11
N ILE A 582 -4.25 25.03 24.80
CA ILE A 582 -3.76 26.31 24.27
C ILE A 582 -4.48 26.67 22.95
N ILE A 583 -4.63 25.71 22.05
CA ILE A 583 -5.32 25.95 20.76
C ILE A 583 -6.79 26.30 20.97
N ASN A 584 -7.47 25.71 21.95
CA ASN A 584 -8.85 26.08 22.27
C ASN A 584 -8.98 27.50 22.84
N GLU A 585 -7.96 28.02 23.55
CA GLU A 585 -7.89 29.41 24.01
C GLU A 585 -7.55 30.39 22.87
N LEU A 586 -7.16 29.89 21.68
CA LEU A 586 -6.83 30.67 20.50
C LEU A 586 -7.67 30.23 19.28
N PRO A 587 -9.00 30.50 19.25
CA PRO A 587 -9.89 30.05 18.18
C PRO A 587 -9.45 30.47 16.78
N GLN A 588 -8.79 31.62 16.68
CA GLN A 588 -8.21 32.17 15.45
C GLN A 588 -7.10 31.29 14.84
N LEU A 589 -6.36 30.53 15.66
CA LEU A 589 -5.38 29.54 15.17
C LEU A 589 -6.03 28.19 14.89
N GLN A 590 -6.97 27.76 15.75
CA GLN A 590 -7.66 26.48 15.59
C GLN A 590 -8.31 26.34 14.21
N ALA A 591 -8.94 27.41 13.73
CA ALA A 591 -9.59 27.43 12.42
C ALA A 591 -8.61 27.35 11.24
N LEU A 592 -7.31 27.59 11.46
CA LEU A 592 -6.27 27.66 10.44
C LEU A 592 -5.40 26.39 10.37
N PHE A 593 -5.57 25.43 11.28
CA PHE A 593 -4.84 24.17 11.20
C PHE A 593 -5.70 23.07 10.59
N ASP A 594 -5.20 22.44 9.54
CA ASP A 594 -5.81 21.26 8.92
C ASP A 594 -5.48 20.00 9.75
N HIS A 595 -4.35 20.00 10.47
CA HIS A 595 -4.01 18.95 11.44
C HIS A 595 -3.24 19.50 12.66
N PHE A 596 -3.47 18.91 13.84
CA PHE A 596 -2.80 19.30 15.08
C PHE A 596 -2.47 18.09 15.95
N ILE A 597 -1.19 17.95 16.31
CA ILE A 597 -0.66 16.88 17.15
C ILE A 597 -0.07 17.49 18.43
N ASP A 598 -0.42 16.94 19.59
CA ASP A 598 0.15 17.36 20.87
C ASP A 598 0.83 16.25 21.67
N GLY A 599 1.30 16.59 22.88
CA GLY A 599 1.99 15.66 23.77
C GLY A 599 1.13 14.47 24.23
N VAL A 600 -0.20 14.56 24.17
CA VAL A 600 -1.10 13.44 24.50
C VAL A 600 -1.10 12.44 23.35
N ASP A 601 -1.17 12.92 22.12
CA ASP A 601 -1.11 12.08 20.91
C ASP A 601 0.21 11.31 20.84
N GLY A 602 1.34 12.00 21.07
CA GLY A 602 2.65 11.36 21.03
C GLY A 602 2.90 10.36 22.16
N GLU A 603 2.32 10.55 23.35
CA GLU A 603 2.41 9.55 24.42
C GLU A 603 1.64 8.28 24.07
N ASN A 604 0.41 8.42 23.56
CA ASN A 604 -0.44 7.29 23.20
C ASN A 604 0.18 6.40 22.11
N LEU A 605 0.97 6.99 21.21
CA LEU A 605 1.56 6.32 20.05
C LEU A 605 3.06 6.04 20.22
N GLY A 606 3.64 6.38 21.38
CA GLY A 606 5.04 6.11 21.69
C GLY A 606 6.04 6.95 20.89
N TRP A 607 5.64 8.13 20.42
CA TRP A 607 6.46 9.00 19.58
C TRP A 607 7.58 9.71 20.35
N CYS A 608 8.68 9.94 19.65
CA CYS A 608 9.85 10.65 20.12
C CYS A 608 9.82 12.09 19.57
N TYR A 609 9.90 13.09 20.46
CA TYR A 609 9.91 14.49 20.06
C TYR A 609 11.27 14.96 19.56
N ARG A 610 12.32 14.94 20.40
CA ARG A 610 13.73 15.17 20.04
C ARG A 610 14.56 13.97 20.53
N PRO A 611 15.58 13.48 19.80
CA PRO A 611 16.16 14.04 18.56
C PRO A 611 15.45 13.62 17.26
N GLU A 612 14.40 12.81 17.36
CA GLU A 612 13.61 12.38 16.19
C GLU A 612 12.72 13.49 15.66
N MET A 613 11.98 13.22 14.57
CA MET A 613 11.01 14.18 14.00
C MET A 613 9.60 13.56 13.94
N ASP A 614 9.28 12.63 14.85
CA ASP A 614 8.03 11.83 14.77
C ASP A 614 6.78 12.71 14.70
N TYR A 615 6.72 13.76 15.51
CA TYR A 615 5.59 14.67 15.54
C TYR A 615 5.40 15.38 14.19
N PHE A 616 6.49 15.90 13.59
CA PHE A 616 6.45 16.55 12.29
C PHE A 616 6.14 15.57 11.16
N ARG A 617 6.78 14.39 11.16
CA ARG A 617 6.55 13.35 10.15
C ARG A 617 5.13 12.83 10.18
N CYS A 618 4.59 12.56 11.37
CA CYS A 618 3.22 12.12 11.55
C CYS A 618 2.24 13.24 11.19
N CYS A 619 2.53 14.50 11.52
CA CYS A 619 1.67 15.62 11.14
C CYS A 619 1.59 15.78 9.61
N ALA A 620 2.74 15.75 8.92
CA ALA A 620 2.79 15.79 7.46
C ALA A 620 2.04 14.61 6.83
N LYS A 621 2.25 13.39 7.35
CA LYS A 621 1.57 12.17 6.89
C LYS A 621 0.06 12.23 7.10
N SER A 622 -0.42 12.76 8.21
CA SER A 622 -1.86 12.97 8.47
C SER A 622 -2.51 13.96 7.51
N MET A 623 -1.72 14.84 6.90
CA MET A 623 -2.14 15.77 5.86
C MET A 623 -1.89 15.24 4.43
N ASP A 624 -1.61 13.94 4.28
CA ASP A 624 -1.29 13.27 3.01
C ASP A 624 -0.06 13.87 2.28
N CYS A 625 0.89 14.42 3.04
CA CYS A 625 2.10 15.05 2.51
C CYS A 625 3.35 14.22 2.85
N ALA A 626 4.18 13.97 1.84
CA ALA A 626 5.49 13.37 2.02
C ALA A 626 6.44 14.36 2.70
N CYS A 627 7.32 13.90 3.61
CA CYS A 627 8.24 14.81 4.31
C CYS A 627 9.10 15.62 3.31
N SER A 628 9.53 15.01 2.20
CA SER A 628 10.30 15.68 1.15
C SER A 628 9.53 16.78 0.39
N ARG A 629 8.26 17.02 0.73
CA ARG A 629 7.40 18.11 0.23
C ARG A 629 6.78 18.93 1.37
N ALA A 630 7.26 18.75 2.60
CA ALA A 630 6.81 19.46 3.79
C ALA A 630 7.87 20.46 4.25
N VAL A 631 7.45 21.71 4.50
CA VAL A 631 8.26 22.73 5.15
C VAL A 631 8.02 22.65 6.66
N ILE A 632 9.08 22.79 7.45
CA ILE A 632 8.96 22.78 8.91
C ILE A 632 9.37 24.14 9.48
N VAL A 633 8.57 24.65 10.42
CA VAL A 633 8.80 25.91 11.12
C VAL A 633 9.01 25.61 12.59
N MET A 634 10.16 25.98 13.15
CA MET A 634 10.57 25.57 14.49
C MET A 634 11.16 26.73 15.30
N ASP A 635 11.03 26.62 16.63
CA ASP A 635 11.68 27.51 17.58
C ASP A 635 12.97 26.84 18.09
N SER A 636 14.03 26.94 17.27
CA SER A 636 15.33 26.27 17.40
C SER A 636 15.40 24.84 16.87
N SER A 637 16.30 24.66 15.89
CA SER A 637 16.76 23.38 15.36
C SER A 637 17.63 22.54 16.32
N ASP A 638 18.05 23.10 17.46
CA ASP A 638 18.95 22.42 18.40
C ASP A 638 18.36 21.14 19.00
N GLY A 639 19.15 20.08 19.04
CA GLY A 639 18.73 18.82 19.64
C GLY A 639 17.87 17.94 18.73
N TYR A 640 17.58 18.36 17.48
CA TYR A 640 17.14 17.45 16.43
C TYR A 640 18.32 16.76 15.73
N SER A 641 18.10 15.53 15.28
CA SER A 641 19.05 14.83 14.43
C SER A 641 19.05 15.43 13.02
N LYS A 642 20.24 15.80 12.54
CA LYS A 642 20.43 16.33 11.19
C LYS A 642 19.82 15.44 10.10
N SER A 643 19.99 14.12 10.20
CA SER A 643 19.45 13.17 9.22
C SER A 643 17.92 13.07 9.22
N CYS A 644 17.28 13.43 10.34
CA CYS A 644 15.82 13.43 10.45
C CYS A 644 15.24 14.75 9.92
N VAL A 645 15.92 15.88 10.15
CA VAL A 645 15.55 17.19 9.60
C VAL A 645 15.71 17.22 8.07
N GLU A 646 16.78 16.64 7.53
CA GLU A 646 17.06 16.61 6.08
C GLU A 646 16.08 15.73 5.27
N GLN A 647 15.11 15.08 5.91
CA GLN A 647 14.00 14.41 5.22
C GLN A 647 12.94 15.40 4.72
N PHE A 648 12.95 16.63 5.24
CA PHE A 648 12.03 17.70 4.89
C PHE A 648 12.55 18.54 3.72
N CYS A 649 11.68 19.30 3.04
CA CYS A 649 12.13 20.11 1.89
C CYS A 649 12.81 21.43 2.30
N MET A 650 12.48 21.98 3.47
CA MET A 650 13.01 23.24 3.98
C MET A 650 12.73 23.41 5.49
N VAL A 651 13.61 24.13 6.18
CA VAL A 651 13.46 24.56 7.58
C VAL A 651 13.36 26.09 7.65
N ILE A 652 12.42 26.57 8.45
CA ILE A 652 12.32 27.97 8.88
C ILE A 652 12.54 27.99 10.39
N ASP A 653 13.63 28.59 10.85
CA ASP A 653 13.98 28.68 12.26
C ASP A 653 13.70 30.11 12.75
N VAL A 654 12.89 30.24 13.81
CA VAL A 654 12.51 31.54 14.38
C VAL A 654 13.32 31.94 15.61
N SER A 655 14.36 31.16 15.94
CA SER A 655 15.17 31.39 17.13
C SER A 655 16.19 32.52 16.95
N VAL A 656 16.37 33.31 18.00
CA VAL A 656 17.30 34.45 18.02
C VAL A 656 18.59 34.02 18.74
N ASN A 657 19.71 33.96 18.02
CA ASN A 657 21.08 33.69 18.48
C ASN A 657 21.53 32.22 18.67
N GLN A 658 21.69 31.46 17.58
CA GLN A 658 22.55 30.26 17.60
C GLN A 658 23.38 30.13 16.32
N GLU A 659 24.55 29.48 16.42
CA GLU A 659 25.31 29.01 15.25
C GLU A 659 24.44 27.99 14.51
N ALA A 660 23.77 28.41 13.44
CA ALA A 660 22.83 27.56 12.72
C ALA A 660 23.49 26.24 12.28
N GLN A 661 22.88 25.12 12.66
CA GLN A 661 23.30 23.81 12.17
C GLN A 661 23.21 23.80 10.64
N GLN A 662 24.31 23.50 9.94
CA GLN A 662 24.30 23.48 8.48
C GLN A 662 23.55 22.23 7.98
N PHE A 663 22.43 22.44 7.30
CA PHE A 663 21.65 21.39 6.62
C PHE A 663 21.98 21.33 5.11
N ARG A 664 21.66 20.20 4.47
CA ARG A 664 21.69 20.03 3.00
C ARG A 664 20.45 20.60 2.29
N ILE A 665 19.45 20.98 3.07
CA ILE A 665 18.19 21.57 2.64
C ILE A 665 18.19 23.06 3.03
N PRO A 666 17.36 23.89 2.36
CA PRO A 666 17.21 25.29 2.73
C PRO A 666 16.86 25.47 4.21
N CYS A 667 17.58 26.38 4.85
CA CYS A 667 17.36 26.79 6.23
C CYS A 667 17.36 28.33 6.30
N VAL A 668 16.22 28.91 6.63
CA VAL A 668 16.04 30.36 6.71
C VAL A 668 15.79 30.77 8.16
N ASN A 669 16.56 31.72 8.66
CA ASN A 669 16.38 32.31 9.98
C ASN A 669 15.57 33.60 9.86
N ILE A 670 14.46 33.69 10.59
CA ILE A 670 13.59 34.88 10.62
C ILE A 670 13.24 35.28 12.05
N ASN A 671 12.96 36.57 12.28
CA ASN A 671 12.51 37.05 13.60
C ASN A 671 10.98 37.05 13.72
N ASP A 672 10.29 37.29 12.62
CA ASP A 672 8.84 37.32 12.49
C ASP A 672 8.41 36.86 11.09
N PHE A 673 7.11 36.66 10.91
CA PHE A 673 6.55 36.09 9.68
C PHE A 673 6.05 37.15 8.69
N SER A 674 6.28 38.45 8.94
CA SER A 674 5.62 39.53 8.19
C SER A 674 6.02 39.57 6.71
N ASP A 675 7.25 39.19 6.41
CA ASP A 675 7.81 39.18 5.06
C ASP A 675 7.67 37.82 4.35
N LEU A 676 7.16 36.79 5.04
CA LEU A 676 6.99 35.46 4.45
C LEU A 676 5.67 35.34 3.69
N THR A 677 5.77 34.85 2.45
CA THR A 677 4.63 34.43 1.63
C THR A 677 4.87 33.03 1.06
N THR A 678 3.80 32.40 0.56
CA THR A 678 3.88 31.10 -0.11
C THR A 678 4.88 31.12 -1.28
N GLU A 679 4.91 32.21 -2.05
CA GLU A 679 5.83 32.39 -3.18
C GLU A 679 7.28 32.51 -2.75
N LEU A 680 7.55 33.25 -1.66
CA LEU A 680 8.90 33.44 -1.16
C LEU A 680 9.47 32.14 -0.57
N ILE A 681 8.64 31.37 0.15
CA ILE A 681 9.02 30.03 0.63
C ILE A 681 9.37 29.13 -0.55
N ASN A 682 8.58 29.17 -1.62
CA ASN A 682 8.85 28.42 -2.83
C ASN A 682 10.18 28.82 -3.49
N GLU A 683 10.45 30.13 -3.58
CA GLU A 683 11.69 30.65 -4.15
C GLU A 683 12.94 30.13 -3.42
N TYR A 684 12.90 30.06 -2.08
CA TYR A 684 14.00 29.49 -1.29
C TYR A 684 14.26 28.02 -1.66
N ILE A 685 13.20 27.22 -1.82
CA ILE A 685 13.30 25.79 -2.18
C ILE A 685 13.87 25.63 -3.60
N SER A 686 13.37 26.38 -4.58
CA SER A 686 13.80 26.26 -5.97
C SER A 686 15.24 26.74 -6.19
N ASN A 687 15.66 27.82 -5.53
CA ASN A 687 17.01 28.39 -5.68
C ASN A 687 18.11 27.45 -5.16
N GLU A 688 17.88 26.75 -4.04
CA GLU A 688 18.84 25.81 -3.49
C GLU A 688 18.90 24.51 -4.29
N THR A 689 17.76 24.04 -4.80
CA THR A 689 17.69 22.91 -5.73
C THR A 689 18.55 23.17 -6.98
N LEU A 690 18.50 24.39 -7.53
CA LEU A 690 19.35 24.83 -8.64
C LEU A 690 20.84 24.91 -8.26
N GLN A 691 21.18 25.37 -7.05
CA GLN A 691 22.58 25.41 -6.58
C GLN A 691 23.15 24.02 -6.32
N ASN A 692 22.36 23.09 -5.76
CA ASN A 692 22.73 21.70 -5.55
C ASN A 692 22.90 20.96 -6.88
N TYR A 693 22.03 21.22 -7.87
CA TYR A 693 22.19 20.73 -9.25
C TYR A 693 23.47 21.26 -9.93
N ARG A 694 23.86 22.51 -9.67
CA ARG A 694 25.13 23.09 -10.18
C ARG A 694 26.36 22.51 -9.47
N ARG A 695 26.26 22.17 -8.17
CA ARG A 695 27.34 21.51 -7.41
C ARG A 695 27.56 20.06 -7.84
N SER A 696 26.50 19.30 -8.10
CA SER A 696 26.61 17.91 -8.58
C SER A 696 27.26 17.81 -9.97
N ARG A 697 27.08 18.81 -10.84
CA ARG A 697 27.78 18.90 -12.14
C ARG A 697 29.25 19.31 -12.06
N ARG A 698 29.72 19.93 -10.97
CA ARG A 698 31.15 20.27 -10.80
C ARG A 698 32.01 19.08 -10.38
N ILE A 699 31.41 17.95 -10.00
CA ILE A 699 32.12 16.72 -9.62
C ILE A 699 32.40 15.82 -10.85
N VAL A 700 31.87 16.17 -12.04
CA VAL A 700 32.12 15.42 -13.28
C VAL A 700 32.59 16.36 -14.38
N LYS A 701 33.90 16.60 -14.43
CA LYS A 701 34.77 16.65 -15.63
C LYS A 701 36.11 17.34 -15.34
N PRO A 702 37.20 16.88 -16.00
CA PRO A 702 37.72 15.51 -16.07
C PRO A 702 38.69 15.21 -14.92
#